data_AF-A0A7Y3TXI7-F1
#
_entry.id   AF-A0A7Y3TXI7-F1
#
_cell.length_a   1.000
_cell.length_b   1.000
_cell.length_c   1.000
_cell.angle_alpha   90.00
_cell.angle_beta   90.00
_cell.angle_gamma   90.00
#
_symmetry.space_group_name_H-M   'P 1'
#
loop_
_entity.id
_entity.type
_entity.pdbx_description
1 polymer ?
#
loop_
_entity_poly.entity_id
_entity_poly.type
_entity_poly.pdbx_seq_one_letter_code
_entity_poly.pdbx_strand_id
1 'polypeptide(L)'
;MTDGQPSYGSDNRVNSSEETQWLNFLENNGFDASYVVGFGSGFGNDTSEILPIAAKPDADGNYSDTFDNSDVVLTVDNDNLSAELQSLLGLTVGASGNVTDNDDEGVDGWGNPTLVSVEFGGTTYTFNSSQTEHTINTDAGDLLIRDDGSYEFTQADSITADQTATVSYTVQDADGSTDTSSLVLTTQSAEIFNGSIIQNINAEEVYQLGGLASSVKVDISGYRDGVENGEIVLKKDGITVENYDLDNVFDGSNQSINTFGSGDLFDEVVIRNTDEYLFDIDRVEAIVEPDSSPILNGILVDGIVEGAVYTTTSGVTGTTDAKGAFSYREGDSVTFMVGDVVIGSATPEDLAAGQVFLQDLADVERTDLNDEYVENMAVFLQSLDADGNAENGITITPEMHAQFAEANLDLRSASEAELKAAIETAGHTYVTEAEAMEHVREMLELHAGISEFDERVADNDLLTATLAKGTLEGLSYVASSGLQGEMVDGVFEYGDGDTIELFVGEQLVASFSADRVGDDGVISFDEAGFTVSHEELDALLSPQAELAGTNRLNEDADVVSLIGEDEEPLFTHDESSDQGESVEEASVASLENTDGAGEAASLIADELLNSSEDELFKDEGEEGGAQQAKVPADQAEAPAHVTNPHDDLNTSNNSIDQ
;
A
#
# COMPACT_ATOMS: atom_id res chain seq x y z
N MET A 1 -53.08 -2.86 3.98
CA MET A 1 -52.64 -1.74 3.11
C MET A 1 -53.70 -0.65 3.19
N THR A 2 -53.46 0.36 4.03
CA THR A 2 -54.41 1.45 4.29
C THR A 2 -54.49 2.37 3.08
N ASP A 3 -55.58 3.11 2.92
CA ASP A 3 -55.85 3.98 1.77
C ASP A 3 -55.16 5.37 1.88
N GLY A 4 -54.22 5.53 2.81
CA GLY A 4 -53.43 6.75 2.98
C GLY A 4 -54.23 7.98 3.44
N GLN A 5 -55.47 7.83 3.92
CA GLN A 5 -56.21 8.91 4.56
C GLN A 5 -56.03 8.82 6.09
N PRO A 6 -55.58 9.89 6.79
CA PRO A 6 -55.57 9.91 8.25
C PRO A 6 -57.03 9.87 8.74
N SER A 7 -57.45 8.75 9.33
CA SER A 7 -58.80 8.60 9.85
C SER A 7 -58.77 8.42 11.37
N TYR A 8 -59.47 9.30 12.09
CA TYR A 8 -59.50 9.36 13.56
C TYR A 8 -60.38 8.26 14.22
N GLY A 9 -60.36 7.03 13.70
CA GLY A 9 -61.13 5.90 14.22
C GLY A 9 -60.24 4.70 14.57
N SER A 10 -60.50 4.06 15.71
CA SER A 10 -59.79 2.86 16.20
C SER A 10 -59.84 1.64 15.27
N ASP A 11 -60.69 1.69 14.24
CA ASP A 11 -61.03 0.53 13.39
C ASP A 11 -60.21 0.48 12.08
N ASN A 12 -59.32 1.45 11.83
CA ASN A 12 -58.50 1.55 10.61
C ASN A 12 -56.98 1.52 10.87
N ARG A 13 -56.53 1.16 12.08
CA ARG A 13 -55.11 0.97 12.40
C ARG A 13 -54.65 -0.41 11.92
N VAL A 14 -53.36 -0.53 11.61
CA VAL A 14 -52.73 -1.85 11.39
C VAL A 14 -52.97 -2.69 12.63
N ASN A 15 -53.72 -3.78 12.47
CA ASN A 15 -53.99 -4.68 13.57
C ASN A 15 -52.92 -5.77 13.64
N SER A 16 -52.82 -6.47 14.77
CA SER A 16 -51.78 -7.49 14.99
C SER A 16 -51.76 -8.59 13.93
N SER A 17 -52.89 -8.94 13.31
CA SER A 17 -52.90 -9.93 12.22
C SER A 17 -52.34 -9.38 10.91
N GLU A 18 -52.49 -8.08 10.65
CA GLU A 18 -51.91 -7.41 9.47
C GLU A 18 -50.41 -7.16 9.67
N GLU A 19 -50.01 -6.76 10.87
CA GLU A 19 -48.61 -6.64 11.30
C GLU A 19 -47.88 -7.97 11.18
N THR A 20 -48.42 -9.06 11.76
CA THR A 20 -47.83 -10.39 11.58
C THR A 20 -47.71 -10.79 10.09
N GLN A 21 -48.68 -10.42 9.25
CA GLN A 21 -48.59 -10.71 7.80
C GLN A 21 -47.49 -9.89 7.11
N TRP A 22 -47.28 -8.65 7.54
CA TRP A 22 -46.22 -7.78 7.05
C TRP A 22 -44.84 -8.29 7.47
N LEU A 23 -44.64 -8.62 8.75
CA LEU A 23 -43.38 -9.17 9.26
C LEU A 23 -43.01 -10.48 8.55
N ASN A 24 -43.97 -11.40 8.39
CA ASN A 24 -43.76 -12.62 7.60
C ASN A 24 -43.42 -12.32 6.14
N PHE A 25 -44.00 -11.27 5.55
CA PHE A 25 -43.67 -10.89 4.17
C PHE A 25 -42.22 -10.41 4.06
N LEU A 26 -41.76 -9.59 5.01
CA LEU A 26 -40.37 -9.12 5.05
C LEU A 26 -39.40 -10.30 5.18
N GLU A 27 -39.65 -11.17 6.16
CA GLU A 27 -38.84 -12.37 6.42
C GLU A 27 -38.78 -13.31 5.21
N ASN A 28 -39.93 -13.67 4.63
CA ASN A 28 -39.99 -14.64 3.52
C ASN A 28 -39.36 -14.13 2.22
N ASN A 29 -39.15 -12.82 2.08
CA ASN A 29 -38.55 -12.21 0.90
C ASN A 29 -37.12 -11.70 1.16
N GLY A 30 -36.58 -11.92 2.36
CA GLY A 30 -35.21 -11.56 2.71
C GLY A 30 -34.96 -10.05 2.73
N PHE A 31 -35.93 -9.26 3.21
CA PHE A 31 -35.72 -7.84 3.43
C PHE A 31 -34.92 -7.63 4.72
N ASP A 32 -33.97 -6.68 4.72
CA ASP A 32 -33.09 -6.39 5.86
C ASP A 32 -33.72 -5.43 6.89
N ALA A 33 -34.66 -4.58 6.45
CA ALA A 33 -35.45 -3.71 7.30
C ALA A 33 -36.65 -3.12 6.51
N SER A 34 -37.58 -2.53 7.24
CA SER A 34 -38.68 -1.71 6.74
C SER A 34 -38.73 -0.39 7.51
N TYR A 35 -38.58 0.72 6.81
CA TYR A 35 -38.59 2.06 7.41
C TYR A 35 -39.89 2.80 7.09
N VAL A 36 -40.32 3.67 8.01
CA VAL A 36 -41.47 4.55 7.77
C VAL A 36 -41.06 6.00 7.88
N VAL A 37 -41.35 6.76 6.83
CA VAL A 37 -41.00 8.17 6.72
C VAL A 37 -42.25 9.02 6.71
N GLY A 38 -42.42 9.85 7.74
CA GLY A 38 -43.47 10.87 7.83
C GLY A 38 -42.93 12.26 7.50
N PHE A 39 -43.54 12.95 6.54
CA PHE A 39 -43.09 14.28 6.08
C PHE A 39 -44.19 15.36 6.20
N GLY A 40 -43.85 16.50 6.82
CA GLY A 40 -44.71 17.69 6.90
C GLY A 40 -45.15 18.10 8.32
N SER A 41 -45.94 19.17 8.44
CA SER A 41 -46.40 19.67 9.75
C SER A 41 -47.68 18.98 10.22
N GLY A 42 -47.73 18.56 11.49
CA GLY A 42 -48.96 18.05 12.12
C GLY A 42 -48.91 16.61 12.65
N PHE A 43 -47.78 15.92 12.47
CA PHE A 43 -47.47 14.70 13.23
C PHE A 43 -47.26 15.10 14.69
N GLY A 44 -48.01 14.49 15.61
CA GLY A 44 -47.67 14.56 17.03
C GLY A 44 -46.39 13.74 17.31
N ASN A 45 -46.07 13.54 18.59
CA ASN A 45 -45.05 12.58 19.02
C ASN A 45 -45.59 11.14 19.12
N ASP A 46 -46.80 10.88 18.61
CA ASP A 46 -47.45 9.57 18.66
C ASP A 46 -47.18 8.83 17.35
N THR A 47 -46.23 7.90 17.39
CA THR A 47 -45.87 7.02 16.27
C THR A 47 -46.70 5.73 16.24
N SER A 48 -47.65 5.54 17.17
CA SER A 48 -48.38 4.27 17.36
C SER A 48 -49.18 3.77 16.15
N GLU A 49 -49.45 4.62 15.16
CA GLU A 49 -50.17 4.25 13.94
C GLU A 49 -49.26 3.75 12.82
N ILE A 50 -47.97 4.10 12.87
CA ILE A 50 -46.97 3.80 11.84
C ILE A 50 -45.90 2.82 12.32
N LEU A 51 -45.71 2.67 13.63
CA LEU A 51 -44.80 1.66 14.21
C LEU A 51 -45.04 0.24 13.69
N PRO A 52 -46.29 -0.27 13.54
CA PRO A 52 -46.50 -1.68 13.15
C PRO A 52 -46.01 -2.08 11.75
N ILE A 53 -45.54 -1.12 10.95
CA ILE A 53 -44.97 -1.37 9.61
C ILE A 53 -43.49 -0.96 9.52
N ALA A 54 -42.94 -0.33 10.56
CA ALA A 54 -41.50 -0.11 10.72
C ALA A 54 -40.92 -1.31 11.48
N ALA A 55 -39.96 -2.02 10.89
CA ALA A 55 -39.46 -3.26 11.48
C ALA A 55 -38.05 -3.61 11.00
N LYS A 56 -37.24 -4.11 11.91
CA LYS A 56 -35.92 -4.68 11.65
C LYS A 56 -35.86 -6.10 12.25
N PRO A 57 -35.23 -7.08 11.57
CA PRO A 57 -35.08 -8.41 12.12
C PRO A 57 -34.07 -8.41 13.27
N ASP A 58 -34.21 -9.36 14.19
CA ASP A 58 -33.16 -9.68 15.15
C ASP A 58 -31.92 -10.25 14.44
N ALA A 59 -30.85 -10.49 15.22
CA ALA A 59 -29.59 -11.00 14.68
C ALA A 59 -29.71 -12.38 13.99
N ASP A 60 -30.81 -13.11 14.22
CA ASP A 60 -31.10 -14.40 13.60
C ASP A 60 -31.98 -14.26 12.34
N GLY A 61 -32.31 -13.02 11.93
CA GLY A 61 -33.15 -12.73 10.78
C GLY A 61 -34.65 -12.77 11.07
N ASN A 62 -35.06 -12.88 12.34
CA ASN A 62 -36.48 -12.99 12.70
C ASN A 62 -37.09 -11.62 12.99
N TYR A 63 -38.25 -11.37 12.40
CA TYR A 63 -39.03 -10.16 12.68
C TYR A 63 -39.96 -10.36 13.88
N SER A 64 -40.03 -9.35 14.76
CA SER A 64 -40.82 -9.38 16.01
C SER A 64 -41.85 -8.24 16.07
N ASP A 65 -42.96 -8.45 16.78
CA ASP A 65 -44.01 -7.43 17.05
C ASP A 65 -43.73 -6.61 18.33
N THR A 66 -42.56 -6.79 18.94
CA THR A 66 -42.10 -5.99 20.07
C THR A 66 -41.74 -4.59 19.59
N PHE A 67 -42.45 -3.57 20.11
CA PHE A 67 -42.31 -2.18 19.69
C PHE A 67 -40.87 -1.64 19.77
N ASP A 68 -40.25 -1.41 18.61
CA ASP A 68 -39.07 -0.55 18.43
C ASP A 68 -39.46 0.68 17.59
N ASN A 69 -39.05 1.87 18.01
CA ASN A 69 -39.35 3.12 17.32
C ASN A 69 -38.16 3.71 16.56
N SER A 70 -37.02 3.03 16.58
CA SER A 70 -35.78 3.44 15.91
C SER A 70 -35.95 3.60 14.39
N ASP A 71 -36.81 2.79 13.76
CA ASP A 71 -36.99 2.75 12.29
C ASP A 71 -38.08 3.71 11.75
N VAL A 72 -38.61 4.61 12.62
CA VAL A 72 -39.58 5.63 12.23
C VAL A 72 -38.90 7.00 12.13
N VAL A 73 -38.84 7.54 10.91
CA VAL A 73 -38.28 8.87 10.63
C VAL A 73 -39.40 9.89 10.47
N LEU A 74 -39.40 10.95 11.27
CA LEU A 74 -40.36 12.05 11.19
C LEU A 74 -39.65 13.38 10.98
N THR A 75 -39.88 14.02 9.84
CA THR A 75 -39.26 15.32 9.55
C THR A 75 -40.26 16.34 8.99
N VAL A 76 -40.01 17.61 9.31
CA VAL A 76 -40.85 18.75 8.94
C VAL A 76 -40.23 19.58 7.81
N ASP A 77 -38.94 19.35 7.53
CA ASP A 77 -38.13 20.13 6.58
C ASP A 77 -37.63 19.24 5.44
N ASN A 78 -37.82 19.71 4.21
CA ASN A 78 -37.44 18.97 3.00
C ASN A 78 -35.91 18.91 2.85
N ASP A 79 -35.20 19.89 3.40
CA ASP A 79 -33.74 19.98 3.29
C ASP A 79 -33.03 18.97 4.21
N ASN A 80 -33.66 18.57 5.33
CA ASN A 80 -33.12 17.55 6.24
C ASN A 80 -33.49 16.11 5.83
N LEU A 81 -34.54 15.94 5.03
CA LEU A 81 -35.01 14.61 4.61
C LEU A 81 -33.95 13.87 3.79
N SER A 82 -33.20 14.58 2.94
CA SER A 82 -32.12 13.97 2.15
C SER A 82 -30.98 13.45 3.03
N ALA A 83 -30.54 14.26 4.01
CA ALA A 83 -29.46 13.87 4.91
C ALA A 83 -29.88 12.73 5.86
N GLU A 84 -31.11 12.76 6.36
CA GLU A 84 -31.66 11.68 7.20
C GLU A 84 -31.84 10.39 6.41
N LEU A 85 -32.30 10.43 5.15
CA LEU A 85 -32.40 9.23 4.30
C LEU A 85 -31.04 8.69 3.87
N GLN A 86 -30.07 9.55 3.58
CA GLN A 86 -28.69 9.15 3.28
C GLN A 86 -28.05 8.46 4.49
N SER A 87 -28.21 9.05 5.68
CA SER A 87 -27.76 8.46 6.94
C SER A 87 -28.49 7.15 7.27
N LEU A 88 -29.78 7.03 6.96
CA LEU A 88 -30.59 5.84 7.25
C LEU A 88 -30.29 4.67 6.31
N LEU A 89 -30.00 4.97 5.04
CA LEU A 89 -29.70 3.97 4.02
C LEU A 89 -28.21 3.60 3.96
N GLY A 90 -27.37 4.20 4.81
CA GLY A 90 -25.91 4.05 4.70
C GLY A 90 -25.34 4.61 3.40
N LEU A 91 -26.11 5.40 2.66
CA LEU A 91 -25.71 6.07 1.42
C LEU A 91 -24.87 7.30 1.77
N THR A 92 -23.68 7.05 2.29
CA THR A 92 -22.64 8.06 2.43
C THR A 92 -22.02 8.31 1.06
N VAL A 93 -21.95 9.57 0.63
CA VAL A 93 -20.99 9.96 -0.41
C VAL A 93 -19.62 9.61 0.17
N GLY A 94 -18.99 8.55 -0.35
CA GLY A 94 -17.72 8.02 0.15
C GLY A 94 -16.56 8.97 -0.17
N ALA A 95 -16.66 9.72 -1.27
CA ALA A 95 -15.70 10.76 -1.62
C ALA A 95 -16.31 11.84 -2.54
N SER A 96 -15.80 13.06 -2.47
CA SER A 96 -16.12 14.13 -3.44
C SER A 96 -14.88 14.99 -3.65
N GLY A 97 -14.75 15.60 -4.84
CA GLY A 97 -13.62 16.47 -5.14
C GLY A 97 -13.76 17.12 -6.51
N ASN A 98 -12.66 17.67 -7.01
CA ASN A 98 -12.56 18.09 -8.41
C ASN A 98 -11.31 17.46 -9.04
N VAL A 99 -11.48 16.85 -10.22
CA VAL A 99 -10.35 16.24 -10.95
C VAL A 99 -9.30 17.27 -11.36
N THR A 100 -9.61 18.56 -11.36
CA THR A 100 -8.68 19.63 -11.71
C THR A 100 -7.88 20.19 -10.53
N ASP A 101 -8.12 19.75 -9.30
CA ASP A 101 -7.49 20.37 -8.10
C ASP A 101 -5.96 20.17 -8.06
N ASN A 102 -5.45 19.12 -8.70
CA ASN A 102 -4.02 18.83 -8.83
C ASN A 102 -3.44 19.14 -10.21
N ASP A 103 -4.25 19.67 -11.14
CA ASP A 103 -3.83 20.01 -12.49
C ASP A 103 -3.46 21.50 -12.62
N ASP A 104 -2.76 21.86 -13.70
CA ASP A 104 -2.45 23.25 -14.06
C ASP A 104 -3.30 23.69 -15.25
N GLU A 105 -3.97 24.83 -15.11
CA GLU A 105 -4.81 25.43 -16.15
C GLU A 105 -3.99 26.10 -17.27
N GLY A 106 -2.66 26.10 -17.14
CA GLY A 106 -1.76 26.74 -18.09
C GLY A 106 -1.86 28.27 -18.07
N VAL A 107 -1.42 28.92 -19.15
CA VAL A 107 -1.30 30.39 -19.19
C VAL A 107 -2.64 31.08 -19.47
N ASP A 108 -3.56 30.39 -20.15
CA ASP A 108 -4.83 30.92 -20.64
C ASP A 108 -6.06 30.44 -19.86
N GLY A 109 -5.87 29.50 -18.94
CA GLY A 109 -6.90 29.01 -18.02
C GLY A 109 -7.78 27.92 -18.61
N TRP A 110 -8.68 27.39 -17.79
CA TRP A 110 -9.57 26.29 -18.20
C TRP A 110 -10.55 26.67 -19.33
N GLY A 111 -10.81 25.71 -20.20
CA GLY A 111 -11.83 25.80 -21.24
C GLY A 111 -13.26 25.63 -20.71
N ASN A 112 -14.23 25.73 -21.62
CA ASN A 112 -15.66 25.52 -21.31
C ASN A 112 -16.32 24.58 -22.34
N PRO A 113 -16.65 23.34 -21.97
CA PRO A 113 -16.52 22.75 -20.63
C PRO A 113 -15.05 22.55 -20.21
N THR A 114 -14.77 22.45 -18.92
CA THR A 114 -13.41 22.15 -18.44
C THR A 114 -13.09 20.67 -18.71
N LEU A 115 -14.05 19.79 -18.43
CA LEU A 115 -14.00 18.36 -18.75
C LEU A 115 -14.66 18.09 -20.10
N VAL A 116 -13.93 17.56 -21.08
CA VAL A 116 -14.46 17.25 -22.43
C VAL A 116 -15.10 15.87 -22.47
N SER A 117 -14.44 14.89 -21.87
CA SER A 117 -14.91 13.51 -21.86
C SER A 117 -14.37 12.70 -20.69
N VAL A 118 -15.09 11.64 -20.38
CA VAL A 118 -14.73 10.60 -19.43
C VAL A 118 -14.88 9.24 -20.11
N GLU A 119 -13.94 8.33 -19.92
CA GLU A 119 -13.96 6.97 -20.47
C GLU A 119 -13.93 5.93 -19.35
N PHE A 120 -14.89 5.00 -19.39
CA PHE A 120 -14.95 3.86 -18.48
C PHE A 120 -15.57 2.65 -19.17
N GLY A 121 -15.00 1.45 -18.98
CA GLY A 121 -15.54 0.20 -19.53
C GLY A 121 -15.69 0.20 -21.07
N GLY A 122 -14.85 0.96 -21.79
CA GLY A 122 -14.94 1.14 -23.24
C GLY A 122 -16.07 2.06 -23.73
N THR A 123 -16.73 2.77 -22.82
CA THR A 123 -17.75 3.78 -23.12
C THR A 123 -17.20 5.18 -22.88
N THR A 124 -17.36 6.07 -23.86
CA THR A 124 -16.99 7.49 -23.75
C THR A 124 -18.22 8.34 -23.43
N TYR A 125 -18.18 9.04 -22.31
CA TYR A 125 -19.14 10.02 -21.85
C TYR A 125 -18.63 11.41 -22.24
N THR A 126 -19.40 12.18 -23.02
CA THR A 126 -18.97 13.50 -23.51
C THR A 126 -19.77 14.61 -22.85
N PHE A 127 -19.12 15.72 -22.52
CA PHE A 127 -19.75 16.88 -21.90
C PHE A 127 -19.97 17.99 -22.92
N ASN A 128 -21.10 18.67 -22.79
CA ASN A 128 -21.46 19.81 -23.62
C ASN A 128 -22.57 20.62 -22.94
N SER A 129 -22.94 21.77 -23.53
CA SER A 129 -24.00 22.65 -23.02
C SER A 129 -25.37 22.00 -22.73
N SER A 130 -25.65 20.79 -23.23
CA SER A 130 -26.88 20.03 -22.99
C SER A 130 -26.69 18.78 -22.11
N GLN A 131 -25.45 18.37 -21.83
CA GLN A 131 -25.07 17.27 -20.95
C GLN A 131 -23.87 17.72 -20.11
N THR A 132 -24.17 18.26 -18.94
CA THR A 132 -23.19 18.84 -18.02
C THR A 132 -22.78 17.87 -16.90
N GLU A 133 -23.40 16.69 -16.82
CA GLU A 133 -23.10 15.66 -15.82
C GLU A 133 -23.38 14.26 -16.37
N HIS A 134 -22.67 13.26 -15.84
CA HIS A 134 -22.90 11.84 -16.08
C HIS A 134 -22.79 11.05 -14.78
N THR A 135 -23.60 9.99 -14.66
CA THR A 135 -23.45 8.98 -13.62
C THR A 135 -22.87 7.71 -14.25
N ILE A 136 -21.77 7.21 -13.69
CA ILE A 136 -21.04 6.04 -14.16
C ILE A 136 -21.07 5.01 -13.03
N ASN A 137 -21.78 3.90 -13.26
CA ASN A 137 -21.78 2.78 -12.32
C ASN A 137 -20.51 1.94 -12.51
N THR A 138 -19.80 1.69 -11.43
CA THR A 138 -18.57 0.88 -11.40
C THR A 138 -18.70 -0.25 -10.36
N ASP A 139 -17.81 -1.24 -10.40
CA ASP A 139 -17.78 -2.29 -9.37
C ASP A 139 -17.37 -1.75 -7.99
N ALA A 140 -16.70 -0.59 -7.95
CA ALA A 140 -16.36 0.11 -6.72
C ALA A 140 -17.50 0.98 -6.19
N GLY A 141 -18.45 1.39 -7.03
CA GLY A 141 -19.51 2.33 -6.66
C GLY A 141 -19.96 3.23 -7.81
N ASP A 142 -20.82 4.20 -7.49
CA ASP A 142 -21.41 5.12 -8.46
C ASP A 142 -20.67 6.46 -8.47
N LEU A 143 -20.13 6.84 -9.64
CA LEU A 143 -19.48 8.14 -9.87
C LEU A 143 -20.45 9.10 -10.55
N LEU A 144 -20.82 10.20 -9.89
CA LEU A 144 -21.40 11.37 -10.52
C LEU A 144 -20.29 12.37 -10.84
N ILE A 145 -20.08 12.70 -12.11
CA ILE A 145 -19.04 13.63 -12.55
C ILE A 145 -19.61 14.71 -13.46
N ARG A 146 -19.13 15.95 -13.32
CA ARG A 146 -19.67 17.16 -13.96
C ARG A 146 -18.67 17.79 -14.93
N ASP A 147 -19.16 18.68 -15.79
CA ASP A 147 -18.39 19.32 -16.87
C ASP A 147 -17.38 20.36 -16.38
N ASP A 148 -17.45 20.76 -15.11
CA ASP A 148 -16.47 21.58 -14.40
C ASP A 148 -15.39 20.75 -13.67
N GLY A 149 -15.42 19.41 -13.82
CA GLY A 149 -14.49 18.49 -13.18
C GLY A 149 -14.90 18.04 -11.78
N SER A 150 -15.93 18.65 -11.17
CA SER A 150 -16.41 18.23 -9.85
C SER A 150 -17.04 16.83 -9.90
N TYR A 151 -16.82 16.05 -8.86
CA TYR A 151 -17.37 14.70 -8.74
C TYR A 151 -17.85 14.36 -7.32
N GLU A 152 -18.80 13.43 -7.27
CA GLU A 152 -19.28 12.74 -6.08
C GLU A 152 -19.23 11.24 -6.35
N PHE A 153 -18.68 10.47 -5.41
CA PHE A 153 -18.57 9.03 -5.47
C PHE A 153 -19.37 8.41 -4.32
N THR A 154 -20.34 7.57 -4.67
CA THR A 154 -21.10 6.76 -3.71
C THR A 154 -20.54 5.35 -3.75
N GLN A 155 -20.03 4.88 -2.61
CA GLN A 155 -19.39 3.58 -2.49
C GLN A 155 -20.36 2.42 -2.79
N ALA A 156 -19.83 1.30 -3.29
CA ALA A 156 -20.59 0.07 -3.45
C ALA A 156 -20.91 -0.56 -2.09
N ASP A 157 -22.15 -1.01 -1.93
CA ASP A 157 -22.59 -1.66 -0.69
C ASP A 157 -22.05 -3.08 -0.57
N SER A 158 -21.75 -3.49 0.67
CA SER A 158 -21.50 -4.90 1.05
C SER A 158 -20.43 -5.62 0.21
N ILE A 159 -19.30 -4.95 -0.06
CA ILE A 159 -18.17 -5.57 -0.75
C ILE A 159 -17.40 -6.52 0.19
N THR A 160 -16.96 -7.66 -0.34
CA THR A 160 -16.21 -8.69 0.44
C THR A 160 -14.70 -8.58 0.30
N ALA A 161 -14.23 -7.67 -0.54
CA ALA A 161 -12.84 -7.32 -0.78
C ALA A 161 -12.82 -5.94 -1.44
N ASP A 162 -11.72 -5.18 -1.26
CA ASP A 162 -11.53 -3.87 -1.87
C ASP A 162 -11.83 -3.89 -3.38
N GLN A 163 -12.59 -2.90 -3.81
CA GLN A 163 -12.95 -2.71 -5.22
C GLN A 163 -12.36 -1.40 -5.71
N THR A 164 -11.70 -1.45 -6.88
CA THR A 164 -11.10 -0.27 -7.51
C THR A 164 -11.65 -0.09 -8.92
N ALA A 165 -12.01 1.15 -9.26
CA ALA A 165 -12.40 1.57 -10.60
C ALA A 165 -11.52 2.74 -11.06
N THR A 166 -10.87 2.59 -12.21
CA THR A 166 -10.10 3.66 -12.85
C THR A 166 -10.87 4.23 -14.02
N VAL A 167 -11.10 5.53 -13.99
CA VAL A 167 -11.85 6.28 -14.99
C VAL A 167 -10.87 7.26 -15.65
N SER A 168 -10.71 7.18 -16.97
CA SER A 168 -9.87 8.16 -17.69
C SER A 168 -10.69 9.39 -18.01
N TYR A 169 -10.13 10.58 -17.83
CA TYR A 169 -10.79 11.83 -18.16
C TYR A 169 -9.92 12.71 -19.06
N THR A 170 -10.58 13.60 -19.80
CA THR A 170 -9.94 14.54 -20.72
C THR A 170 -10.36 15.96 -20.37
N VAL A 171 -9.41 16.81 -20.03
CA VAL A 171 -9.62 18.24 -19.77
C VAL A 171 -9.25 19.06 -20.99
N GLN A 172 -9.71 20.31 -21.07
CA GLN A 172 -9.28 21.28 -22.08
C GLN A 172 -9.00 22.66 -21.50
N ASP A 173 -8.03 23.36 -22.09
CA ASP A 173 -7.76 24.78 -21.83
C ASP A 173 -8.68 25.70 -22.66
N ALA A 174 -8.50 27.01 -22.52
CA ALA A 174 -9.30 28.02 -23.20
C ALA A 174 -9.06 28.08 -24.73
N ASP A 175 -7.92 27.59 -25.23
CA ASP A 175 -7.62 27.49 -26.66
C ASP A 175 -8.06 26.18 -27.33
N GLY A 176 -8.46 25.20 -26.50
CA GLY A 176 -9.01 23.91 -26.90
C GLY A 176 -7.96 22.81 -26.99
N SER A 177 -6.75 23.03 -26.46
CA SER A 177 -5.77 21.98 -26.25
C SER A 177 -6.26 21.06 -25.13
N THR A 178 -6.04 19.75 -25.32
CA THR A 178 -6.57 18.72 -24.41
C THR A 178 -5.45 17.90 -23.83
N ASP A 179 -5.61 17.48 -22.58
CA ASP A 179 -4.78 16.47 -21.95
C ASP A 179 -5.64 15.42 -21.25
N THR A 180 -5.05 14.26 -20.95
CA THR A 180 -5.74 13.12 -20.37
C THR A 180 -5.07 12.62 -19.10
N SER A 181 -5.87 12.34 -18.09
CA SER A 181 -5.42 11.74 -16.84
C SER A 181 -6.44 10.70 -16.36
N SER A 182 -6.25 10.17 -15.15
CA SER A 182 -7.11 9.13 -14.57
C SER A 182 -7.55 9.47 -13.16
N LEU A 183 -8.83 9.22 -12.87
CA LEU A 183 -9.41 9.24 -11.53
C LEU A 183 -9.52 7.78 -11.06
N VAL A 184 -8.88 7.47 -9.93
CA VAL A 184 -8.96 6.15 -9.29
C VAL A 184 -9.94 6.24 -8.13
N LEU A 185 -10.93 5.36 -8.12
CA LEU A 185 -11.98 5.28 -7.11
C LEU A 185 -11.89 3.92 -6.42
N THR A 186 -11.75 3.93 -5.11
CA THR A 186 -11.63 2.71 -4.32
C THR A 186 -12.68 2.69 -3.23
N THR A 187 -13.41 1.59 -3.14
CA THR A 187 -14.19 1.27 -1.95
C THR A 187 -13.47 0.15 -1.22
N GLN A 188 -13.14 0.41 0.04
CA GLN A 188 -12.47 -0.56 0.90
C GLN A 188 -13.50 -1.44 1.59
N SER A 189 -13.21 -2.74 1.70
CA SER A 189 -14.09 -3.66 2.41
C SER A 189 -13.89 -3.54 3.91
N ALA A 190 -14.96 -3.70 4.69
CA ALA A 190 -14.84 -3.85 6.13
C ALA A 190 -14.09 -5.16 6.47
N GLU A 191 -13.18 -5.09 7.43
CA GLU A 191 -12.44 -6.24 7.90
C GLU A 191 -13.15 -6.92 9.08
N ILE A 192 -12.97 -8.25 9.22
CA ILE A 192 -13.47 -8.97 10.38
C ILE A 192 -12.31 -9.17 11.36
N PHE A 193 -12.36 -8.44 12.47
CA PHE A 193 -11.48 -8.70 13.59
C PHE A 193 -11.90 -10.00 14.29
N ASN A 194 -10.92 -10.87 14.56
CA ASN A 194 -11.10 -12.09 15.33
C ASN A 194 -10.13 -12.09 16.52
N GLY A 195 -10.67 -11.92 17.72
CA GLY A 195 -9.89 -11.91 18.95
C GLY A 195 -9.41 -13.30 19.37
N SER A 196 -8.26 -13.32 20.03
CA SER A 196 -7.74 -14.51 20.71
C SER A 196 -8.74 -15.07 21.74
N ILE A 197 -8.90 -16.40 21.73
CA ILE A 197 -9.67 -17.13 22.75
C ILE A 197 -8.87 -17.18 24.05
N ILE A 198 -9.50 -16.84 25.17
CA ILE A 198 -8.88 -16.82 26.49
C ILE A 198 -9.59 -17.81 27.40
N GLN A 199 -8.82 -18.60 28.13
CA GLN A 199 -9.33 -19.58 29.07
C GLN A 199 -9.01 -19.12 30.50
N ASN A 200 -10.01 -19.13 31.36
CA ASN A 200 -9.92 -18.78 32.77
C ASN A 200 -9.33 -17.38 32.99
N ILE A 201 -9.94 -16.36 32.38
CA ILE A 201 -9.54 -14.96 32.56
C ILE A 201 -9.61 -14.60 34.05
N ASN A 202 -8.52 -14.03 34.57
CA ASN A 202 -8.34 -13.74 35.99
C ASN A 202 -8.15 -12.24 36.33
N ALA A 203 -8.16 -11.37 35.32
CA ALA A 203 -8.04 -9.93 35.50
C ALA A 203 -8.63 -9.14 34.32
N GLU A 204 -7.87 -8.95 33.24
CA GLU A 204 -8.26 -8.12 32.10
C GLU A 204 -7.62 -8.66 30.83
N GLU A 205 -8.35 -8.64 29.73
CA GLU A 205 -7.87 -8.91 28.38
C GLU A 205 -8.26 -7.76 27.46
N VAL A 206 -7.33 -7.35 26.60
CA VAL A 206 -7.45 -6.18 25.72
C VAL A 206 -7.32 -6.63 24.27
N TYR A 207 -8.32 -6.28 23.47
CA TYR A 207 -8.36 -6.52 22.04
C TYR A 207 -8.27 -5.18 21.30
N GLN A 208 -7.15 -4.94 20.63
CA GLN A 208 -6.99 -3.82 19.70
C GLN A 208 -7.56 -4.25 18.35
N LEU A 209 -8.54 -3.53 17.84
CA LEU A 209 -9.25 -3.92 16.62
C LEU A 209 -8.47 -3.60 15.35
N GLY A 210 -7.53 -2.65 15.40
CA GLY A 210 -6.77 -2.17 14.24
C GLY A 210 -7.55 -1.19 13.36
N GLY A 211 -8.74 -0.76 13.80
CA GLY A 211 -9.59 0.23 13.15
C GLY A 211 -10.86 0.46 13.97
N LEU A 212 -11.82 1.21 13.43
CA LEU A 212 -13.06 1.55 14.13
C LEU A 212 -14.17 0.53 13.85
N ALA A 213 -14.81 0.04 14.90
CA ALA A 213 -16.02 -0.76 14.85
C ALA A 213 -17.17 -0.01 15.51
N SER A 214 -18.40 -0.25 15.03
CA SER A 214 -19.64 0.23 15.67
C SER A 214 -20.31 -0.85 16.52
N SER A 215 -19.89 -2.11 16.37
CA SER A 215 -20.37 -3.23 17.17
C SER A 215 -19.35 -4.37 17.28
N VAL A 216 -19.45 -5.14 18.37
CA VAL A 216 -18.62 -6.32 18.63
C VAL A 216 -19.46 -7.44 19.21
N LYS A 217 -19.26 -8.65 18.72
CA LYS A 217 -19.80 -9.88 19.29
C LYS A 217 -18.82 -10.44 20.30
N VAL A 218 -19.30 -10.70 21.51
CA VAL A 218 -18.52 -11.37 22.56
C VAL A 218 -19.26 -12.62 23.00
N ASP A 219 -18.53 -13.74 23.04
CA ASP A 219 -18.99 -15.03 23.52
C ASP A 219 -18.16 -15.43 24.74
N ILE A 220 -18.83 -15.76 25.84
CA ILE A 220 -18.19 -16.20 27.08
C ILE A 220 -18.83 -17.49 27.57
N SER A 221 -18.01 -18.34 28.18
CA SER A 221 -18.48 -19.55 28.86
C SER A 221 -17.97 -19.65 30.28
N GLY A 222 -18.67 -20.43 31.09
CA GLY A 222 -18.38 -20.56 32.51
C GLY A 222 -18.87 -19.39 33.37
N TYR A 223 -19.41 -18.32 32.77
CA TYR A 223 -19.96 -17.17 33.50
C TYR A 223 -21.25 -17.51 34.28
N ARG A 224 -21.36 -17.05 35.52
CA ARG A 224 -22.48 -17.31 36.43
C ARG A 224 -23.00 -16.01 37.05
N ASP A 225 -24.11 -15.53 36.51
CA ASP A 225 -24.84 -14.33 36.96
C ASP A 225 -25.01 -14.27 38.49
N GLY A 226 -24.63 -13.12 39.07
CA GLY A 226 -24.75 -12.80 40.49
C GLY A 226 -23.81 -13.59 41.41
N VAL A 227 -22.89 -14.37 40.84
CA VAL A 227 -21.80 -15.07 41.56
C VAL A 227 -20.44 -14.59 41.09
N GLU A 228 -20.31 -14.29 39.81
CA GLU A 228 -19.15 -13.68 39.18
C GLU A 228 -19.43 -12.20 38.90
N ASN A 229 -18.39 -11.38 38.85
CA ASN A 229 -18.52 -9.97 38.45
C ASN A 229 -17.50 -9.69 37.35
N GLY A 230 -17.94 -9.03 36.28
CA GLY A 230 -17.04 -8.54 35.24
C GLY A 230 -17.68 -7.46 34.40
N GLU A 231 -16.88 -6.88 33.51
CA GLU A 231 -17.35 -5.82 32.61
C GLU A 231 -16.72 -5.94 31.22
N ILE A 232 -17.46 -5.51 30.20
CA ILE A 232 -16.95 -5.25 28.85
C ILE A 232 -16.92 -3.74 28.65
N VAL A 233 -15.74 -3.21 28.36
CA VAL A 233 -15.51 -1.78 28.16
C VAL A 233 -15.09 -1.57 26.71
N LEU A 234 -15.86 -0.78 25.97
CA LEU A 234 -15.50 -0.33 24.63
C LEU A 234 -14.78 1.01 24.76
N LYS A 235 -13.65 1.17 24.10
CA LYS A 235 -12.88 2.42 24.11
C LYS A 235 -12.57 2.90 22.71
N LYS A 236 -12.41 4.22 22.60
CA LYS A 236 -11.87 4.90 21.44
C LYS A 236 -10.67 5.72 21.89
N ASP A 237 -9.50 5.56 21.27
CA ASP A 237 -8.27 6.29 21.61
C ASP A 237 -7.93 6.19 23.12
N GLY A 238 -8.18 5.02 23.72
CA GLY A 238 -7.99 4.78 25.15
C GLY A 238 -9.05 5.40 26.09
N ILE A 239 -10.05 6.11 25.55
CA ILE A 239 -11.17 6.69 26.29
C ILE A 239 -12.36 5.75 26.26
N THR A 240 -12.92 5.40 27.43
CA THR A 240 -14.15 4.61 27.50
C THR A 240 -15.32 5.34 26.84
N VAL A 241 -15.89 4.71 25.81
CA VAL A 241 -17.12 5.16 25.15
C VAL A 241 -18.34 4.45 25.74
N GLU A 242 -18.24 3.14 25.97
CA GLU A 242 -19.33 2.33 26.51
C GLU A 242 -18.81 1.33 27.55
N ASN A 243 -19.66 0.98 28.53
CA ASN A 243 -19.36 0.00 29.55
C ASN A 243 -20.58 -0.87 29.85
N TYR A 244 -20.38 -2.19 29.83
CA TYR A 244 -21.40 -3.21 30.02
C TYR A 244 -21.02 -4.10 31.20
N ASP A 245 -21.88 -4.12 32.22
CA ASP A 245 -21.77 -5.04 33.35
C ASP A 245 -22.28 -6.43 32.93
N LEU A 246 -21.43 -7.45 33.08
CA LEU A 246 -21.72 -8.81 32.64
C LEU A 246 -22.98 -9.40 33.29
N ASP A 247 -23.30 -9.04 34.54
CA ASP A 247 -24.52 -9.51 35.22
C ASP A 247 -25.82 -8.98 34.57
N ASN A 248 -25.73 -7.87 33.82
CA ASN A 248 -26.90 -7.29 33.14
C ASN A 248 -27.09 -7.82 31.72
N VAL A 249 -26.03 -8.36 31.11
CA VAL A 249 -26.03 -8.80 29.69
C VAL A 249 -25.97 -10.31 29.54
N PHE A 250 -25.49 -11.06 30.53
CA PHE A 250 -25.42 -12.52 30.51
C PHE A 250 -26.36 -13.14 31.55
N ASP A 251 -27.17 -14.10 31.12
CA ASP A 251 -28.21 -14.72 31.96
C ASP A 251 -27.70 -15.88 32.85
N GLY A 252 -26.37 -16.04 32.94
CA GLY A 252 -25.71 -17.12 33.68
C GLY A 252 -25.83 -18.51 33.04
N SER A 253 -26.24 -18.59 31.77
CA SER A 253 -26.15 -19.82 30.99
C SER A 253 -24.70 -20.12 30.57
N ASN A 254 -24.40 -21.41 30.37
CA ASN A 254 -23.02 -21.89 30.26
C ASN A 254 -22.25 -21.39 29.01
N GLN A 255 -22.95 -20.78 28.04
CA GLN A 255 -22.45 -20.14 26.82
C GLN A 255 -23.50 -19.12 26.37
N SER A 256 -23.12 -17.84 26.23
CA SER A 256 -23.98 -16.86 25.56
C SER A 256 -23.15 -15.98 24.64
N ILE A 257 -23.71 -15.67 23.47
CA ILE A 257 -23.20 -14.68 22.55
C ILE A 257 -24.06 -13.41 22.68
N ASN A 258 -23.41 -12.27 22.82
CA ASN A 258 -24.08 -10.96 22.80
C ASN A 258 -23.35 -10.02 21.83
N THR A 259 -24.10 -9.09 21.25
CA THR A 259 -23.55 -7.98 20.46
C THR A 259 -23.59 -6.72 21.31
N PHE A 260 -22.47 -6.00 21.34
CA PHE A 260 -22.24 -4.78 22.10
C PHE A 260 -21.94 -3.63 21.15
N GLY A 261 -22.27 -2.40 21.54
CA GLY A 261 -22.16 -1.21 20.70
C GLY A 261 -23.53 -0.60 20.42
N SER A 262 -23.71 0.68 20.78
CA SER A 262 -24.93 1.43 20.52
C SER A 262 -24.94 2.15 19.15
N GLY A 263 -23.87 1.96 18.37
CA GLY A 263 -23.57 2.67 17.13
C GLY A 263 -22.43 3.68 17.26
N ASP A 264 -22.00 4.01 18.49
CA ASP A 264 -20.78 4.79 18.73
C ASP A 264 -19.54 3.99 18.30
N LEU A 265 -18.56 4.66 17.70
CA LEU A 265 -17.34 4.03 17.19
C LEU A 265 -16.31 3.79 18.31
N PHE A 266 -15.65 2.63 18.26
CA PHE A 266 -14.59 2.20 19.18
C PHE A 266 -13.48 1.44 18.44
N ASP A 267 -12.25 1.47 18.96
CA ASP A 267 -11.07 0.79 18.41
C ASP A 267 -10.49 -0.29 19.34
N GLU A 268 -10.97 -0.33 20.59
CA GLU A 268 -10.47 -1.22 21.63
C GLU A 268 -11.64 -1.85 22.40
N VAL A 269 -11.55 -3.16 22.63
CA VAL A 269 -12.47 -3.94 23.47
C VAL A 269 -11.71 -4.49 24.65
N VAL A 270 -12.17 -4.16 25.86
CA VAL A 270 -11.56 -4.63 27.10
C VAL A 270 -12.55 -5.48 27.87
N ILE A 271 -12.17 -6.72 28.18
CA ILE A 271 -12.99 -7.64 28.96
C ILE A 271 -12.30 -7.84 30.30
N ARG A 272 -13.01 -7.54 31.40
CA ARG A 272 -12.49 -7.60 32.76
C ARG A 272 -13.22 -8.64 33.59
N ASN A 273 -12.44 -9.42 34.30
CA ASN A 273 -12.88 -10.15 35.47
C ASN A 273 -12.55 -9.34 36.72
N THR A 274 -13.56 -9.04 37.51
CA THR A 274 -13.43 -8.25 38.74
C THR A 274 -13.58 -9.09 40.01
N ASP A 275 -13.73 -10.41 39.88
CA ASP A 275 -13.93 -11.35 40.98
C ASP A 275 -12.89 -12.49 40.98
N GLU A 276 -12.94 -13.37 41.98
CA GLU A 276 -12.03 -14.52 42.13
C GLU A 276 -12.44 -15.75 41.29
N TYR A 277 -13.63 -15.73 40.72
CA TYR A 277 -14.19 -16.79 39.90
C TYR A 277 -13.87 -16.54 38.42
N LEU A 278 -13.35 -17.56 37.73
CA LEU A 278 -12.82 -17.43 36.37
C LEU A 278 -13.86 -17.89 35.35
N PHE A 279 -13.88 -17.22 34.21
CA PHE A 279 -14.67 -17.58 33.02
C PHE A 279 -13.78 -17.63 31.77
N ASP A 280 -14.31 -18.12 30.66
CA ASP A 280 -13.60 -18.21 29.38
C ASP A 280 -14.17 -17.16 28.41
N ILE A 281 -13.30 -16.59 27.56
CA ILE A 281 -13.69 -15.78 26.40
C ILE A 281 -13.54 -16.66 25.17
N ASP A 282 -14.66 -17.10 24.61
CA ASP A 282 -14.71 -18.06 23.51
C ASP A 282 -14.68 -17.40 22.14
N ARG A 283 -15.09 -16.13 22.05
CA ARG A 283 -15.04 -15.34 20.80
C ARG A 283 -15.11 -13.84 21.10
N VAL A 284 -14.34 -13.07 20.36
CA VAL A 284 -14.50 -11.63 20.18
C VAL A 284 -14.43 -11.37 18.68
N GLU A 285 -15.51 -10.90 18.08
CA GLU A 285 -15.59 -10.67 16.63
C GLU A 285 -16.19 -9.29 16.37
N ALA A 286 -15.48 -8.42 15.64
CA ALA A 286 -15.98 -7.10 15.28
C ALA A 286 -15.87 -6.91 13.76
N ILE A 287 -16.83 -6.16 13.19
CA ILE A 287 -16.69 -5.63 11.83
C ILE A 287 -16.01 -4.28 11.97
N VAL A 288 -14.81 -4.19 11.44
CA VAL A 288 -13.98 -2.99 11.45
C VAL A 288 -14.21 -2.29 10.11
N GLU A 289 -14.86 -1.14 10.18
CA GLU A 289 -15.12 -0.33 8.99
C GLU A 289 -13.80 0.31 8.54
N PRO A 290 -13.57 0.45 7.22
CA PRO A 290 -12.42 1.17 6.72
C PRO A 290 -12.45 2.61 7.22
N ASP A 291 -11.27 3.15 7.53
CA ASP A 291 -11.18 4.54 7.98
C ASP A 291 -11.68 5.47 6.88
N SER A 292 -12.71 6.26 7.19
CA SER A 292 -13.35 7.23 6.30
C SER A 292 -12.98 8.67 6.62
N SER A 293 -12.00 8.89 7.51
CA SER A 293 -11.44 10.20 7.79
C SER A 293 -10.95 10.89 6.49
N PRO A 294 -10.93 12.21 6.41
CA PRO A 294 -10.42 12.87 5.22
C PRO A 294 -8.93 12.52 5.01
N ILE A 295 -8.55 12.27 3.76
CA ILE A 295 -7.15 12.20 3.35
C ILE A 295 -6.59 13.62 3.35
N LEU A 296 -5.52 13.81 4.11
CA LEU A 296 -4.70 15.01 4.16
C LEU A 296 -3.47 14.83 3.26
N ASN A 297 -2.80 15.94 2.95
CA ASN A 297 -1.55 15.92 2.19
C ASN A 297 -0.45 16.63 2.97
N GLY A 298 0.75 16.06 2.93
CA GLY A 298 1.99 16.64 3.44
C GLY A 298 3.03 16.70 2.33
N ILE A 299 4.14 17.39 2.57
CA ILE A 299 5.25 17.51 1.61
C ILE A 299 6.53 17.00 2.28
N LEU A 300 7.24 16.07 1.63
CA LEU A 300 8.57 15.65 2.06
C LEU A 300 9.62 16.64 1.53
N VAL A 301 10.48 17.15 2.41
CA VAL A 301 11.41 18.25 2.13
C VAL A 301 12.84 17.89 2.53
N ASP A 302 13.67 17.65 1.50
CA ASP A 302 15.13 17.74 1.49
C ASP A 302 15.52 18.29 0.10
N GLY A 303 14.92 19.43 -0.25
CA GLY A 303 14.49 19.69 -1.62
C GLY A 303 13.11 19.06 -1.86
N ILE A 304 12.38 19.47 -2.90
CA ILE A 304 11.13 18.78 -3.22
C ILE A 304 11.48 17.35 -3.63
N VAL A 305 11.13 16.35 -2.80
CA VAL A 305 11.47 14.95 -3.05
C VAL A 305 10.34 14.26 -3.82
N GLU A 306 10.53 14.06 -5.11
CA GLU A 306 9.66 13.29 -5.99
C GLU A 306 10.11 11.82 -6.03
N GLY A 307 9.16 10.89 -6.01
CA GLY A 307 9.44 9.48 -6.23
C GLY A 307 9.68 8.64 -4.99
N ALA A 308 9.72 9.21 -3.78
CA ALA A 308 9.85 8.43 -2.55
C ALA A 308 8.58 7.61 -2.27
N VAL A 309 8.70 6.32 -2.01
CA VAL A 309 7.56 5.46 -1.65
C VAL A 309 7.23 5.69 -0.18
N TYR A 310 5.95 5.74 0.16
CA TYR A 310 5.52 5.87 1.54
C TYR A 310 4.39 4.90 1.92
N THR A 311 4.34 4.58 3.20
CA THR A 311 3.27 3.81 3.83
C THR A 311 2.85 4.48 5.14
N THR A 312 1.59 4.37 5.50
CA THR A 312 1.03 4.96 6.72
C THR A 312 0.51 3.90 7.67
N THR A 313 0.36 4.24 8.94
CA THR A 313 -0.26 3.36 9.95
C THR A 313 -1.71 3.00 9.63
N SER A 314 -2.45 3.85 8.91
CA SER A 314 -3.80 3.58 8.41
C SER A 314 -3.85 2.76 7.11
N GLY A 315 -2.70 2.37 6.56
CA GLY A 315 -2.62 1.56 5.34
C GLY A 315 -2.67 2.37 4.03
N VAL A 316 -2.74 3.70 4.08
CA VAL A 316 -2.50 4.54 2.89
C VAL A 316 -1.06 4.32 2.43
N THR A 317 -0.88 4.06 1.14
CA THR A 317 0.44 3.88 0.51
C THR A 317 0.49 4.68 -0.79
N GLY A 318 1.69 5.05 -1.23
CA GLY A 318 1.86 5.76 -2.48
C GLY A 318 3.31 6.16 -2.75
N THR A 319 3.47 7.09 -3.67
CA THR A 319 4.76 7.70 -4.03
C THR A 319 4.62 9.22 -3.98
N THR A 320 5.63 9.94 -3.50
CA THR A 320 5.62 11.39 -3.50
C THR A 320 5.56 11.94 -4.94
N ASP A 321 4.71 12.93 -5.18
CA ASP A 321 4.56 13.52 -6.51
C ASP A 321 5.66 14.54 -6.85
N ALA A 322 5.57 15.20 -8.01
CA ALA A 322 6.51 16.23 -8.46
C ALA A 322 6.57 17.48 -7.56
N LYS A 323 5.64 17.63 -6.62
CA LYS A 323 5.63 18.67 -5.58
C LYS A 323 6.06 18.11 -4.22
N GLY A 324 6.52 16.86 -4.16
CA GLY A 324 6.90 16.14 -2.95
C GLY A 324 5.71 15.74 -2.10
N ALA A 325 4.49 15.82 -2.63
CA ALA A 325 3.28 15.61 -1.86
C ALA A 325 3.01 14.12 -1.61
N PHE A 326 2.63 13.79 -0.38
CA PHE A 326 2.17 12.46 0.04
C PHE A 326 0.85 12.57 0.81
N SER A 327 0.08 11.49 0.81
CA SER A 327 -1.25 11.43 1.42
C SER A 327 -1.22 10.65 2.74
N TYR A 328 -1.97 11.14 3.74
CA TYR A 328 -2.07 10.50 5.05
C TYR A 328 -3.39 10.87 5.74
N ARG A 329 -3.73 10.24 6.87
CA ARG A 329 -4.90 10.59 7.69
C ARG A 329 -4.44 11.21 9.01
N GLU A 330 -5.29 12.04 9.62
CA GLU A 330 -4.98 12.61 10.93
C GLU A 330 -4.68 11.50 11.95
N GLY A 331 -3.55 11.61 12.65
CA GLY A 331 -3.09 10.57 13.57
C GLY A 331 -2.17 9.51 12.95
N ASP A 332 -1.92 9.56 11.64
CA ASP A 332 -0.97 8.64 11.01
C ASP A 332 0.48 8.90 11.42
N SER A 333 1.27 7.83 11.45
CA SER A 333 2.71 7.93 11.15
C SER A 333 2.95 7.54 9.70
N VAL A 334 3.86 8.24 9.02
CA VAL A 334 4.20 8.00 7.61
C VAL A 334 5.66 7.60 7.48
N THR A 335 5.92 6.42 6.92
CA THR A 335 7.27 5.90 6.70
C THR A 335 7.64 6.02 5.23
N PHE A 336 8.76 6.68 4.93
CA PHE A 336 9.29 6.92 3.59
C PHE A 336 10.44 5.95 3.27
N MET A 337 10.51 5.48 2.02
CA MET A 337 11.41 4.43 1.57
C MET A 337 11.89 4.63 0.13
N VAL A 338 13.10 4.14 -0.16
CA VAL A 338 13.60 3.87 -1.52
C VAL A 338 14.03 2.42 -1.61
N GLY A 339 13.39 1.64 -2.49
CA GLY A 339 13.46 0.18 -2.43
C GLY A 339 13.05 -0.33 -1.04
N ASP A 340 13.92 -1.12 -0.41
CA ASP A 340 13.73 -1.62 0.97
C ASP A 340 14.46 -0.74 2.02
N VAL A 341 15.18 0.30 1.59
CA VAL A 341 15.87 1.23 2.49
C VAL A 341 14.86 2.23 3.06
N VAL A 342 14.68 2.20 4.38
CA VAL A 342 13.83 3.17 5.09
C VAL A 342 14.60 4.49 5.22
N ILE A 343 14.07 5.55 4.63
CA ILE A 343 14.57 6.92 4.83
C ILE A 343 14.28 7.30 6.28
N GLY A 344 13.01 7.28 6.68
CA GLY A 344 12.58 7.56 8.05
C GLY A 344 11.06 7.59 8.22
N SER A 345 10.59 7.88 9.43
CA SER A 345 9.17 7.88 9.77
C SER A 345 8.76 9.18 10.44
N ALA A 346 7.76 9.86 9.89
CA ALA A 346 7.17 11.07 10.45
C ALA A 346 6.03 10.68 11.40
N THR A 347 6.03 11.28 12.59
CA THR A 347 4.97 11.10 13.60
C THR A 347 3.77 12.01 13.30
N PRO A 348 2.59 11.78 13.92
CA PRO A 348 1.45 12.67 13.75
C PRO A 348 1.76 14.14 14.09
N GLU A 349 2.65 14.37 15.06
CA GLU A 349 3.13 15.69 15.44
C GLU A 349 3.91 16.37 14.31
N ASP A 350 4.76 15.64 13.60
CA ASP A 350 5.55 16.14 12.46
C ASP A 350 4.65 16.52 11.28
N LEU A 351 3.64 15.68 11.02
CA LEU A 351 2.69 15.85 9.92
C LEU A 351 1.82 17.11 10.08
N ALA A 352 1.57 17.54 11.33
CA ALA A 352 0.73 18.70 11.62
C ALA A 352 1.25 20.01 11.00
N ALA A 353 2.55 20.10 10.68
CA ALA A 353 3.14 21.24 10.00
C ALA A 353 2.88 21.25 8.49
N GLY A 354 2.43 20.14 7.91
CA GLY A 354 2.22 19.95 6.46
C GLY A 354 3.51 19.82 5.64
N GLN A 355 4.67 19.98 6.27
CA GLN A 355 5.99 19.80 5.67
C GLN A 355 6.86 19.00 6.63
N VAL A 356 7.40 17.89 6.13
CA VAL A 356 8.26 16.96 6.86
C VAL A 356 9.68 17.11 6.33
N PHE A 357 10.60 17.47 7.20
CA PHE A 357 12.03 17.58 6.91
C PHE A 357 12.78 16.34 7.43
N LEU A 358 14.02 16.15 6.98
CA LEU A 358 14.85 15.03 7.46
C LEU A 358 15.03 15.03 8.98
N GLN A 359 15.13 16.21 9.60
CA GLN A 359 15.24 16.33 11.05
C GLN A 359 14.00 15.84 11.78
N ASP A 360 12.81 16.04 11.19
CA ASP A 360 11.56 15.52 11.75
C ASP A 360 11.57 13.98 11.71
N LEU A 361 12.08 13.38 10.63
CA LEU A 361 12.22 11.92 10.49
C LEU A 361 13.25 11.30 11.47
N ALA A 362 14.25 12.09 11.87
CA ALA A 362 15.28 11.70 12.84
C ALA A 362 14.91 12.02 14.29
N ASP A 363 13.79 12.70 14.56
CA ASP A 363 13.38 13.20 15.88
C ASP A 363 14.46 14.11 16.52
N VAL A 364 15.03 15.02 15.71
CA VAL A 364 15.99 16.03 16.14
C VAL A 364 15.50 17.44 15.81
N GLU A 365 16.08 18.44 16.48
CA GLU A 365 15.74 19.84 16.19
C GLU A 365 16.18 20.22 14.78
N ARG A 366 15.36 20.97 14.04
CA ARG A 366 15.66 21.45 12.67
C ARG A 366 16.93 22.31 12.57
N THR A 367 17.48 22.77 13.69
CA THR A 367 18.74 23.52 13.73
C THR A 367 19.97 22.64 13.89
N ASP A 368 19.79 21.36 14.22
CA ASP A 368 20.86 20.39 14.35
C ASP A 368 21.21 19.81 12.97
N LEU A 369 22.43 20.12 12.54
CA LEU A 369 23.01 19.63 11.30
C LEU A 369 24.18 18.68 11.58
N ASN A 370 24.29 18.06 12.76
CA ASN A 370 25.37 17.12 13.08
C ASN A 370 24.82 15.75 13.51
N ASP A 371 23.55 15.48 13.21
CA ASP A 371 22.95 14.19 13.48
C ASP A 371 23.29 13.22 12.34
N GLU A 372 24.06 12.18 12.67
CA GLU A 372 24.52 11.13 11.75
C GLU A 372 23.39 10.54 10.89
N TYR A 373 22.20 10.35 11.45
CA TYR A 373 21.08 9.79 10.69
C TYR A 373 20.56 10.80 9.66
N VAL A 374 20.51 12.08 10.00
CA VAL A 374 20.19 13.16 9.04
C VAL A 374 21.21 13.22 7.91
N GLU A 375 22.49 13.09 8.23
CA GLU A 375 23.57 13.11 7.23
C GLU A 375 23.46 11.92 6.27
N ASN A 376 23.25 10.72 6.80
CA ASN A 376 23.05 9.52 6.00
C ASN A 376 21.79 9.61 5.11
N MET A 377 20.67 10.16 5.63
CA MET A 377 19.47 10.39 4.81
C MET A 377 19.73 11.38 3.67
N ALA A 378 20.39 12.50 3.95
CA ALA A 378 20.68 13.53 2.96
C ALA A 378 21.63 13.02 1.87
N VAL A 379 22.72 12.37 2.26
CA VAL A 379 23.69 11.76 1.34
C VAL A 379 23.00 10.72 0.47
N PHE A 380 22.17 9.86 1.06
CA PHE A 380 21.44 8.84 0.31
C PHE A 380 20.50 9.45 -0.73
N LEU A 381 19.64 10.39 -0.33
CA LEU A 381 18.67 11.01 -1.24
C LEU A 381 19.34 11.81 -2.34
N GLN A 382 20.30 12.67 -2.01
CA GLN A 382 20.95 13.55 -2.98
C GLN A 382 21.87 12.79 -3.95
N SER A 383 22.48 11.68 -3.52
CA SER A 383 23.26 10.82 -4.41
C SER A 383 22.40 10.06 -5.42
N LEU A 384 21.12 9.84 -5.11
CA LEU A 384 20.16 9.17 -5.99
C LEU A 384 19.40 10.15 -6.89
N ASP A 385 19.64 11.45 -6.80
CA ASP A 385 18.93 12.40 -7.64
C ASP A 385 19.21 12.16 -9.14
N ALA A 386 18.15 12.05 -9.94
CA ALA A 386 18.22 11.60 -11.34
C ALA A 386 19.07 12.49 -12.25
N ASP A 387 19.17 13.79 -11.96
CA ASP A 387 20.03 14.72 -12.70
C ASP A 387 21.30 15.15 -11.94
N GLY A 388 21.46 14.65 -10.71
CA GLY A 388 22.61 14.91 -9.83
C GLY A 388 22.68 16.36 -9.34
N ASN A 389 21.57 17.07 -9.29
CA ASN A 389 21.48 18.47 -8.88
C ASN A 389 20.25 18.70 -7.96
N ALA A 390 20.40 18.31 -6.70
CA ALA A 390 19.38 18.43 -5.66
C ALA A 390 18.80 19.86 -5.47
N GLU A 391 19.49 20.91 -5.93
CA GLU A 391 19.02 22.31 -5.91
C GLU A 391 17.70 22.54 -6.66
N ASN A 392 17.36 21.70 -7.64
CA ASN A 392 16.13 21.81 -8.42
C ASN A 392 15.01 20.85 -7.95
N GLY A 393 15.22 20.17 -6.82
CA GLY A 393 14.41 19.04 -6.37
C GLY A 393 15.24 17.76 -6.36
N ILE A 394 14.71 16.70 -5.77
CA ILE A 394 15.30 15.36 -5.82
C ILE A 394 14.29 14.46 -6.53
N THR A 395 14.70 13.84 -7.63
CA THR A 395 13.85 12.90 -8.35
C THR A 395 14.40 11.48 -8.22
N ILE A 396 13.63 10.61 -7.55
CA ILE A 396 13.92 9.17 -7.42
C ILE A 396 13.14 8.38 -8.47
N THR A 397 13.83 7.60 -9.29
CA THR A 397 13.21 6.83 -10.37
C THR A 397 12.86 5.39 -9.95
N PRO A 398 11.91 4.71 -10.62
CA PRO A 398 11.61 3.31 -10.36
C PRO A 398 12.83 2.38 -10.48
N GLU A 399 13.78 2.69 -11.34
CA GLU A 399 15.04 1.94 -11.46
C GLU A 399 15.88 2.02 -10.17
N MET A 400 15.90 3.18 -9.50
CA MET A 400 16.59 3.35 -8.21
C MET A 400 15.93 2.52 -7.12
N HIS A 401 14.60 2.49 -7.05
CA HIS A 401 13.89 1.57 -6.14
C HIS A 401 14.28 0.12 -6.38
N ALA A 402 14.43 -0.30 -7.64
CA ALA A 402 14.83 -1.67 -7.97
C ALA A 402 16.29 -1.97 -7.58
N GLN A 403 17.19 -0.99 -7.62
CA GLN A 403 18.59 -1.15 -7.21
C GLN A 403 18.75 -1.31 -5.70
N PHE A 404 17.83 -0.73 -4.92
CA PHE A 404 17.80 -0.83 -3.46
C PHE A 404 16.74 -1.82 -2.95
N ALA A 405 16.14 -2.62 -3.84
CA ALA A 405 15.36 -3.77 -3.44
C ALA A 405 16.30 -4.81 -2.79
N GLU A 406 15.90 -5.36 -1.65
CA GLU A 406 16.68 -6.29 -0.82
C GLU A 406 17.99 -5.70 -0.26
N ALA A 407 18.18 -4.38 -0.31
CA ALA A 407 19.34 -3.73 0.29
C ALA A 407 19.28 -3.82 1.82
N ASN A 408 20.31 -4.40 2.44
CA ASN A 408 20.46 -4.42 3.89
C ASN A 408 21.25 -3.19 4.36
N LEU A 409 20.67 -2.01 4.18
CA LEU A 409 21.23 -0.72 4.56
C LEU A 409 20.28 -0.05 5.57
N ASP A 410 20.75 0.16 6.79
CA ASP A 410 20.02 0.90 7.84
C ASP A 410 20.68 2.26 8.06
N LEU A 411 20.09 3.31 7.49
CA LEU A 411 20.61 4.68 7.53
C LEU A 411 20.78 5.24 8.96
N ARG A 412 20.16 4.62 9.98
CA ARG A 412 20.33 5.05 11.39
C ARG A 412 21.66 4.63 11.99
N SER A 413 22.34 3.66 11.37
CA SER A 413 23.55 3.05 11.93
C SER A 413 24.63 2.75 10.91
N ALA A 414 24.36 2.95 9.62
CA ALA A 414 25.34 2.84 8.56
C ALA A 414 26.47 3.84 8.80
N SER A 415 27.70 3.39 8.61
CA SER A 415 28.85 4.29 8.52
C SER A 415 28.90 4.98 7.16
N GLU A 416 29.57 6.14 7.09
CA GLU A 416 29.87 6.86 5.84
C GLU A 416 30.41 5.92 4.74
N ALA A 417 31.32 5.02 5.13
CA ALA A 417 31.94 4.04 4.24
C ALA A 417 30.96 3.00 3.70
N GLU A 418 30.08 2.46 4.54
CA GLU A 418 29.04 1.51 4.14
C GLU A 418 28.00 2.16 3.23
N LEU A 419 27.58 3.39 3.55
CA LEU A 419 26.64 4.17 2.74
C LEU A 419 27.24 4.46 1.36
N LYS A 420 28.48 4.96 1.31
CA LYS A 420 29.20 5.21 0.05
C LYS A 420 29.30 3.95 -0.80
N ALA A 421 29.71 2.84 -0.20
CA ALA A 421 29.82 1.57 -0.90
C ALA A 421 28.48 1.10 -1.49
N ALA A 422 27.38 1.26 -0.75
CA ALA A 422 26.04 0.92 -1.23
C ALA A 422 25.62 1.77 -2.45
N ILE A 423 25.83 3.09 -2.38
CA ILE A 423 25.51 4.04 -3.47
C ILE A 423 26.32 3.73 -4.73
N GLU A 424 27.64 3.56 -4.60
CA GLU A 424 28.52 3.29 -5.75
C GLU A 424 28.28 1.90 -6.35
N THR A 425 27.95 0.90 -5.51
CA THR A 425 27.57 -0.45 -5.98
C THR A 425 26.26 -0.41 -6.78
N ALA A 426 25.32 0.46 -6.40
CA ALA A 426 24.11 0.72 -7.16
C ALA A 426 24.37 1.51 -8.46
N GLY A 427 25.59 2.00 -8.68
CA GLY A 427 26.00 2.71 -9.90
C GLY A 427 25.74 4.21 -9.87
N HIS A 428 25.52 4.78 -8.69
CA HIS A 428 25.31 6.21 -8.50
C HIS A 428 26.59 6.92 -8.05
N THR A 429 26.60 8.25 -8.18
CA THR A 429 27.74 9.07 -7.73
C THR A 429 27.49 9.48 -6.28
N TYR A 430 28.43 9.13 -5.40
CA TYR A 430 28.39 9.54 -4.01
C TYR A 430 28.53 11.06 -3.86
N VAL A 431 27.59 11.67 -3.15
CA VAL A 431 27.63 13.07 -2.67
C VAL A 431 28.21 13.06 -1.27
N THR A 432 29.17 13.94 -0.99
CA THR A 432 29.80 13.98 0.34
C THR A 432 28.84 14.55 1.38
N GLU A 433 28.97 14.15 2.64
CA GLU A 433 28.16 14.70 3.75
C GLU A 433 28.23 16.23 3.83
N ALA A 434 29.41 16.80 3.60
CA ALA A 434 29.59 18.25 3.59
C ALA A 434 28.77 18.95 2.50
N GLU A 435 28.67 18.36 1.31
CA GLU A 435 27.83 18.86 0.22
C GLU A 435 26.35 18.65 0.51
N ALA A 436 25.99 17.44 0.96
CA ALA A 436 24.61 17.08 1.28
C ALA A 436 24.02 17.99 2.36
N MET A 437 24.79 18.25 3.41
CA MET A 437 24.32 19.05 4.55
C MET A 437 24.35 20.55 4.32
N GLU A 438 25.17 21.03 3.38
CA GLU A 438 25.06 22.41 2.90
C GLU A 438 23.72 22.59 2.17
N HIS A 439 23.32 21.62 1.33
CA HIS A 439 22.01 21.62 0.68
C HIS A 439 20.86 21.55 1.70
N VAL A 440 20.91 20.63 2.68
CA VAL A 440 19.91 20.54 3.77
C VAL A 440 19.72 21.89 4.47
N ARG A 441 20.83 22.59 4.79
CA ARG A 441 20.80 23.93 5.39
C ARG A 441 20.06 24.93 4.50
N GLU A 442 20.34 24.94 3.19
CA GLU A 442 19.66 25.83 2.24
C GLU A 442 18.17 25.54 2.12
N MET A 443 17.78 24.26 2.16
CA MET A 443 16.37 23.85 2.10
C MET A 443 15.61 24.23 3.38
N LEU A 444 16.24 24.15 4.55
CA LEU A 444 15.67 24.63 5.81
C LEU A 444 15.52 26.17 5.82
N GLU A 445 16.49 26.90 5.25
CA GLU A 445 16.37 28.34 5.06
C GLU A 445 15.20 28.71 4.14
N LEU A 446 15.06 27.99 3.03
CA LEU A 446 14.06 28.26 1.99
C LEU A 446 12.64 27.87 2.42
N HIS A 447 12.47 26.67 2.97
CA HIS A 447 11.15 26.08 3.23
C HIS A 447 10.70 26.22 4.69
N ALA A 448 11.62 26.18 5.66
CA ALA A 448 11.29 26.36 7.08
C ALA A 448 11.51 27.81 7.59
N GLY A 449 12.23 28.64 6.83
CA GLY A 449 12.54 30.02 7.22
C GLY A 449 13.50 30.13 8.41
N ILE A 450 14.28 29.08 8.67
CA ILE A 450 15.29 29.01 9.74
C ILE A 450 16.59 29.61 9.22
N SER A 451 17.22 30.52 9.96
CA SER A 451 18.47 31.18 9.53
C SER A 451 19.59 31.12 10.57
N GLU A 452 19.35 30.44 11.69
CA GLU A 452 20.33 30.23 12.76
C GLU A 452 20.41 28.72 13.00
N PHE A 453 21.61 28.18 12.86
CA PHE A 453 21.90 26.76 13.00
C PHE A 453 22.98 26.56 14.06
N ASP A 454 23.05 25.35 14.60
CA ASP A 454 24.16 24.96 15.45
C ASP A 454 25.48 24.96 14.65
N GLU A 455 26.59 25.11 15.36
CA GLU A 455 27.91 25.10 14.72
C GLU A 455 28.17 23.70 14.14
N ARG A 456 28.26 23.62 12.81
CA ARG A 456 28.57 22.36 12.12
C ARG A 456 30.01 21.94 12.44
N VAL A 457 30.15 20.70 12.89
CA VAL A 457 31.42 20.01 13.13
C VAL A 457 31.47 18.85 12.16
N ALA A 458 32.15 19.03 11.04
CA ALA A 458 32.43 17.92 10.15
C ALA A 458 33.33 16.91 10.88
N ASP A 459 32.80 15.73 11.18
CA ASP A 459 33.59 14.51 11.12
C ASP A 459 33.89 14.21 9.65
N ASN A 460 34.96 13.45 9.45
CA ASN A 460 35.40 13.05 8.13
C ASN A 460 35.93 11.65 8.37
N ASP A 461 35.00 10.71 8.39
CA ASP A 461 35.25 9.33 8.75
C ASP A 461 35.85 8.56 7.57
N LEU A 462 35.63 9.05 6.35
CA LEU A 462 36.31 8.63 5.14
C LEU A 462 37.68 9.30 4.97
N LEU A 463 38.74 8.51 5.07
CA LEU A 463 40.13 8.94 4.94
C LEU A 463 40.72 8.55 3.58
N THR A 464 41.71 9.32 3.13
CA THR A 464 42.49 9.00 1.91
C THR A 464 43.95 8.73 2.26
N ALA A 465 44.52 7.68 1.68
CA ALA A 465 45.95 7.39 1.79
C ALA A 465 46.59 7.17 0.43
N THR A 466 47.90 7.40 0.36
CA THR A 466 48.72 7.14 -0.83
C THR A 466 49.73 6.04 -0.56
N LEU A 467 49.75 5.02 -1.40
CA LEU A 467 50.82 4.03 -1.43
C LEU A 467 52.12 4.70 -1.92
N ALA A 468 53.17 4.67 -1.10
CA ALA A 468 54.47 5.31 -1.34
C ALA A 468 55.33 4.61 -2.40
N LYS A 469 54.78 4.41 -3.59
CA LYS A 469 55.46 3.92 -4.80
C LYS A 469 55.00 4.82 -5.95
N GLY A 470 55.92 5.25 -6.80
CA GLY A 470 55.62 6.19 -7.91
C GLY A 470 54.48 5.68 -8.80
N THR A 471 53.89 6.52 -9.66
CA THR A 471 52.69 6.23 -10.48
C THR A 471 52.45 4.74 -10.76
N LEU A 472 51.51 4.17 -10.01
CA LEU A 472 51.01 2.81 -10.15
C LEU A 472 49.59 2.91 -10.71
N GLU A 473 49.39 2.41 -11.92
CA GLU A 473 48.05 2.23 -12.50
C GLU A 473 47.75 0.73 -12.56
N GLY A 474 46.49 0.35 -12.33
CA GLY A 474 46.04 -1.05 -12.43
C GLY A 474 46.06 -1.85 -11.12
N LEU A 475 46.28 -1.20 -9.98
CA LEU A 475 45.94 -1.76 -8.67
C LEU A 475 44.49 -1.40 -8.33
N SER A 476 43.77 -2.33 -7.72
CA SER A 476 42.51 -2.05 -7.04
C SER A 476 42.63 -2.34 -5.56
N TYR A 477 41.73 -1.76 -4.77
CA TYR A 477 41.65 -2.00 -3.33
C TYR A 477 40.23 -2.43 -2.95
N VAL A 478 40.13 -3.16 -1.85
CA VAL A 478 38.89 -3.48 -1.15
C VAL A 478 39.16 -3.30 0.35
N ALA A 479 38.37 -2.47 1.01
CA ALA A 479 38.39 -2.28 2.46
C ALA A 479 37.30 -3.13 3.13
N SER A 480 37.49 -3.47 4.40
CA SER A 480 36.52 -4.27 5.18
C SER A 480 35.15 -3.61 5.35
N SER A 481 35.09 -2.28 5.29
CA SER A 481 33.88 -1.46 5.26
C SER A 481 33.07 -1.56 3.96
N GLY A 482 33.62 -2.22 2.92
CA GLY A 482 32.99 -2.35 1.62
C GLY A 482 33.47 -1.34 0.58
N LEU A 483 34.25 -0.32 0.98
CA LEU A 483 34.88 0.61 0.04
C LEU A 483 35.80 -0.15 -0.92
N GLN A 484 35.68 0.15 -2.21
CA GLN A 484 36.52 -0.47 -3.23
C GLN A 484 36.71 0.45 -4.43
N GLY A 485 37.80 0.27 -5.15
CA GLY A 485 38.05 1.06 -6.34
C GLY A 485 39.39 0.76 -7.00
N GLU A 486 39.61 1.36 -8.16
CA GLU A 486 40.94 1.39 -8.77
C GLU A 486 41.77 2.52 -8.15
N MET A 487 43.01 2.20 -7.81
CA MET A 487 43.95 3.18 -7.28
C MET A 487 44.47 4.05 -8.42
N VAL A 488 44.23 5.36 -8.32
CA VAL A 488 44.79 6.36 -9.24
C VAL A 488 45.93 7.09 -8.53
N ASP A 489 47.11 7.12 -9.15
CA ASP A 489 48.33 7.66 -8.54
C ASP A 489 48.67 7.04 -7.17
N GLY A 490 48.24 5.79 -6.95
CA GLY A 490 48.42 5.07 -5.70
C GLY A 490 47.52 5.53 -4.55
N VAL A 491 46.53 6.37 -4.81
CA VAL A 491 45.55 6.84 -3.82
C VAL A 491 44.45 5.80 -3.62
N PHE A 492 44.01 5.61 -2.38
CA PHE A 492 42.87 4.78 -2.00
C PHE A 492 42.13 5.42 -0.83
N GLU A 493 40.84 5.10 -0.69
CA GLU A 493 39.97 5.52 0.41
C GLU A 493 39.81 4.40 1.44
N TYR A 494 39.61 4.76 2.70
CA TYR A 494 39.43 3.81 3.80
C TYR A 494 38.74 4.49 4.99
N GLY A 495 38.00 3.73 5.78
CA GLY A 495 37.48 4.16 7.08
C GLY A 495 38.44 3.85 8.23
N ASP A 496 38.23 4.46 9.39
CA ASP A 496 39.02 4.15 10.58
C ASP A 496 38.87 2.67 10.98
N GLY A 497 39.98 2.03 11.37
CA GLY A 497 40.03 0.62 11.73
C GLY A 497 39.87 -0.39 10.58
N ASP A 498 39.78 0.05 9.32
CA ASP A 498 39.62 -0.85 8.17
C ASP A 498 40.78 -1.84 8.01
N THR A 499 40.49 -2.97 7.38
CA THR A 499 41.49 -3.83 6.73
C THR A 499 41.42 -3.61 5.23
N ILE A 500 42.54 -3.17 4.64
CA ILE A 500 42.67 -2.88 3.22
C ILE A 500 43.41 -4.03 2.53
N GLU A 501 42.76 -4.58 1.51
CA GLU A 501 43.32 -5.59 0.61
C GLU A 501 43.58 -4.97 -0.76
N LEU A 502 44.78 -5.20 -1.32
CA LEU A 502 45.18 -4.69 -2.63
C LEU A 502 45.28 -5.82 -3.64
N PHE A 503 44.78 -5.58 -4.85
CA PHE A 503 44.68 -6.56 -5.92
C PHE A 503 45.31 -6.06 -7.23
N VAL A 504 45.78 -7.01 -8.04
CA VAL A 504 46.07 -6.80 -9.47
C VAL A 504 45.24 -7.81 -10.26
N GLY A 505 44.23 -7.33 -10.98
CA GLY A 505 43.17 -8.19 -11.49
C GLY A 505 42.49 -8.94 -10.34
N GLU A 506 42.49 -10.27 -10.38
CA GLU A 506 41.92 -11.12 -9.31
C GLU A 506 42.96 -11.54 -8.25
N GLN A 507 44.23 -11.16 -8.39
CA GLN A 507 45.29 -11.62 -7.50
C GLN A 507 45.51 -10.66 -6.32
N LEU A 508 45.30 -11.15 -5.09
CA LEU A 508 45.66 -10.45 -3.86
C LEU A 508 47.18 -10.27 -3.75
N VAL A 509 47.64 -9.03 -3.67
CA VAL A 509 49.07 -8.68 -3.60
C VAL A 509 49.48 -8.07 -2.26
N ALA A 510 48.56 -7.51 -1.46
CA ALA A 510 48.83 -7.01 -0.11
C ALA A 510 47.55 -7.03 0.76
N SER A 511 47.73 -7.09 2.08
CA SER A 511 46.63 -6.97 3.07
C SER A 511 47.18 -6.35 4.35
N PHE A 512 46.58 -5.27 4.82
CA PHE A 512 47.04 -4.53 6.00
C PHE A 512 45.89 -3.79 6.71
N SER A 513 46.07 -3.50 7.99
CA SER A 513 45.13 -2.66 8.76
C SER A 513 45.42 -1.17 8.55
N ALA A 514 44.36 -0.35 8.51
CA ALA A 514 44.37 1.10 8.40
C ALA A 514 45.26 1.78 9.46
N ASP A 515 45.39 1.19 10.66
CA ASP A 515 46.30 1.64 11.73
C ASP A 515 47.78 1.72 11.30
N ARG A 516 48.13 1.08 10.17
CA ARG A 516 49.48 1.10 9.59
C ARG A 516 49.71 2.24 8.61
N VAL A 517 48.67 2.93 8.19
CA VAL A 517 48.79 4.18 7.42
C VAL A 517 49.38 5.24 8.37
N GLY A 518 50.44 5.91 7.94
CA GLY A 518 51.07 6.95 8.74
C GLY A 518 50.14 8.16 8.94
N ASP A 519 50.37 8.95 9.99
CA ASP A 519 49.70 10.23 10.22
C ASP A 519 49.84 11.22 9.03
N ASP A 520 50.78 10.96 8.12
CA ASP A 520 50.99 11.72 6.88
C ASP A 520 50.11 11.24 5.71
N GLY A 521 49.22 10.27 5.93
CA GLY A 521 48.35 9.70 4.90
C GLY A 521 49.12 8.83 3.90
N VAL A 522 50.29 8.31 4.29
CA VAL A 522 51.14 7.54 3.40
C VAL A 522 51.38 6.15 3.98
N ILE A 523 51.32 5.12 3.13
CA ILE A 523 51.74 3.77 3.47
C ILE A 523 52.89 3.32 2.58
N SER A 524 54.00 2.86 3.15
CA SER A 524 55.11 2.34 2.34
C SER A 524 54.85 0.91 1.84
N PHE A 525 55.57 0.50 0.80
CA PHE A 525 55.49 -0.87 0.27
C PHE A 525 55.80 -1.94 1.33
N ASP A 526 56.79 -1.70 2.18
CA ASP A 526 57.15 -2.61 3.27
C ASP A 526 56.06 -2.64 4.35
N GLU A 527 55.40 -1.50 4.60
CA GLU A 527 54.27 -1.41 5.53
C GLU A 527 53.02 -2.08 4.98
N ALA A 528 52.69 -1.93 3.70
CA ALA A 528 51.55 -2.62 3.10
C ALA A 528 51.70 -4.16 3.13
N GLY A 529 52.92 -4.69 3.30
CA GLY A 529 53.16 -6.11 3.49
C GLY A 529 52.91 -6.94 2.23
N PHE A 530 53.34 -6.41 1.07
CA PHE A 530 53.17 -7.09 -0.22
C PHE A 530 53.71 -8.52 -0.21
N THR A 531 52.92 -9.44 -0.77
CA THR A 531 53.26 -10.86 -0.92
C THR A 531 54.14 -11.14 -2.14
N VAL A 532 54.25 -10.15 -3.03
CA VAL A 532 55.06 -10.18 -4.26
C VAL A 532 56.20 -9.17 -4.19
N SER A 533 57.30 -9.44 -4.90
CA SER A 533 58.39 -8.48 -5.05
C SER A 533 57.98 -7.28 -5.93
N HIS A 534 58.79 -6.22 -5.91
CA HIS A 534 58.53 -5.04 -6.74
C HIS A 534 58.54 -5.39 -8.23
N GLU A 535 59.50 -6.20 -8.68
CA GLU A 535 59.58 -6.65 -10.06
C GLU A 535 58.41 -7.56 -10.48
N GLU A 536 57.92 -8.41 -9.58
CA GLU A 536 56.74 -9.25 -9.82
C GLU A 536 55.47 -8.40 -9.91
N LEU A 537 55.32 -7.40 -9.03
CA LEU A 537 54.19 -6.48 -9.09
C LEU A 537 54.20 -5.67 -10.40
N ASP A 538 55.37 -5.16 -10.81
CA ASP A 538 55.50 -4.43 -12.07
C ASP A 538 55.22 -5.33 -13.29
N ALA A 539 55.60 -6.61 -13.22
CA ALA A 539 55.28 -7.59 -14.26
C ALA A 539 53.77 -7.92 -14.31
N LEU A 540 53.08 -7.95 -13.16
CA LEU A 540 51.64 -8.14 -13.10
C LEU A 540 50.87 -6.93 -13.64
N LEU A 541 51.34 -5.72 -13.35
CA LEU A 541 50.75 -4.46 -13.84
C LEU A 541 51.08 -4.18 -15.32
N SER A 542 52.13 -4.82 -15.87
CA SER A 542 52.55 -4.68 -17.27
C SER A 542 52.99 -6.03 -17.86
N PRO A 543 52.06 -6.96 -18.13
CA PRO A 543 52.34 -8.35 -18.53
C PRO A 543 53.05 -8.50 -19.89
N GLN A 544 53.35 -7.42 -20.61
CA GLN A 544 53.93 -7.47 -21.96
C GLN A 544 55.43 -7.12 -22.05
N ALA A 545 56.13 -6.95 -20.93
CA ALA A 545 57.55 -6.56 -20.93
C ALA A 545 58.57 -7.72 -21.10
N GLU A 546 58.16 -8.98 -20.97
CA GLU A 546 59.08 -10.15 -20.90
C GLU A 546 59.28 -10.91 -22.25
N LEU A 547 59.19 -10.24 -23.41
CA LEU A 547 59.58 -10.85 -24.71
C LEU A 547 60.70 -10.10 -25.47
N ALA A 548 61.42 -9.19 -24.82
CA ALA A 548 62.53 -8.45 -25.44
C ALA A 548 63.82 -8.52 -24.61
N GLY A 549 64.28 -9.73 -24.28
CA GLY A 549 65.33 -9.89 -23.26
C GLY A 549 66.40 -10.96 -23.47
N THR A 550 66.57 -11.55 -24.67
CA THR A 550 67.73 -12.43 -24.93
C THR A 550 68.47 -12.07 -26.21
N ASN A 551 69.34 -11.05 -26.12
CA ASN A 551 70.43 -10.94 -27.08
C ASN A 551 71.68 -10.35 -26.43
N ARG A 552 72.60 -11.23 -26.00
CA ARG A 552 73.99 -10.87 -25.70
C ARG A 552 74.94 -11.88 -26.33
N LEU A 553 75.33 -11.54 -27.56
CA LEU A 553 76.67 -11.64 -28.18
C LEU A 553 77.54 -12.87 -27.88
N ASN A 554 77.85 -13.60 -28.95
CA ASN A 554 79.25 -13.99 -29.22
C ASN A 554 79.51 -13.95 -30.73
N GLU A 555 80.34 -12.99 -31.14
CA GLU A 555 81.04 -12.99 -32.43
C GLU A 555 82.13 -14.06 -32.38
N ASP A 556 82.18 -14.95 -33.37
CA ASP A 556 83.40 -15.16 -34.16
C ASP A 556 83.22 -16.21 -35.26
N ALA A 557 83.77 -15.87 -36.42
CA ALA A 557 84.23 -16.72 -37.52
C ALA A 557 83.21 -17.31 -38.54
N ASP A 558 82.99 -16.51 -39.59
CA ASP A 558 83.42 -16.75 -40.98
C ASP A 558 82.85 -17.94 -41.80
N VAL A 559 82.63 -17.62 -43.08
CA VAL A 559 82.43 -18.45 -44.29
C VAL A 559 81.15 -19.30 -44.48
N VAL A 560 80.26 -18.88 -45.39
CA VAL A 560 80.13 -19.37 -46.80
C VAL A 560 78.75 -18.96 -47.38
N SER A 561 78.78 -18.30 -48.54
CA SER A 561 77.63 -17.97 -49.39
C SER A 561 77.00 -19.21 -50.07
N LEU A 562 75.73 -19.12 -50.51
CA LEU A 562 75.21 -19.41 -51.88
C LEU A 562 73.65 -19.53 -51.78
N ILE A 563 72.85 -18.64 -52.40
CA ILE A 563 72.06 -18.80 -53.66
C ILE A 563 71.13 -20.04 -53.62
N GLY A 564 69.83 -20.05 -53.90
CA GLY A 564 68.79 -19.17 -54.49
C GLY A 564 67.45 -19.98 -54.43
N GLU A 565 66.27 -19.35 -54.49
CA GLU A 565 65.30 -19.42 -55.63
C GLU A 565 65.06 -20.88 -56.11
N ASP A 566 63.85 -21.48 -56.17
CA ASP A 566 62.51 -21.00 -56.48
C ASP A 566 61.49 -22.16 -56.23
N GLU A 567 60.21 -21.82 -56.37
CA GLU A 567 59.05 -22.66 -56.79
C GLU A 567 57.89 -22.82 -55.78
N GLU A 568 57.06 -21.77 -55.74
CA GLU A 568 55.58 -21.79 -55.86
C GLU A 568 55.06 -22.78 -56.93
N PRO A 569 53.73 -23.11 -57.09
CA PRO A 569 52.56 -22.53 -56.41
C PRO A 569 51.36 -23.49 -56.11
N LEU A 570 50.29 -22.89 -55.53
CA LEU A 570 48.84 -23.06 -55.82
C LEU A 570 48.15 -24.43 -55.57
N PHE A 571 47.17 -24.47 -54.66
CA PHE A 571 45.73 -24.31 -54.98
C PHE A 571 44.85 -24.47 -53.72
N THR A 572 43.67 -23.87 -53.84
CA THR A 572 42.66 -23.45 -52.87
C THR A 572 41.60 -24.50 -52.47
N HIS A 573 40.73 -24.08 -51.53
CA HIS A 573 39.36 -24.55 -51.21
C HIS A 573 39.27 -25.82 -50.36
N ASP A 574 38.28 -26.04 -49.52
CA ASP A 574 37.24 -25.26 -48.83
C ASP A 574 36.51 -26.30 -47.94
N GLU A 575 35.72 -25.83 -46.99
CA GLU A 575 35.04 -26.53 -45.89
C GLU A 575 34.38 -27.90 -46.17
N SER A 576 34.33 -28.75 -45.13
CA SER A 576 33.07 -29.13 -44.43
C SER A 576 33.28 -30.26 -43.41
N SER A 577 32.59 -30.13 -42.27
CA SER A 577 32.00 -31.13 -41.35
C SER A 577 32.35 -32.64 -41.46
N ASP A 578 32.46 -33.33 -40.32
CA ASP A 578 31.40 -34.21 -39.78
C ASP A 578 31.92 -35.11 -38.63
N GLN A 579 30.96 -35.58 -37.83
CA GLN A 579 30.98 -36.28 -36.55
C GLN A 579 31.59 -37.70 -36.51
N GLY A 580 31.73 -38.21 -35.28
CA GLY A 580 31.72 -39.64 -34.94
C GLY A 580 32.53 -39.92 -33.68
N GLU A 581 31.88 -40.14 -32.52
CA GLU A 581 31.72 -41.48 -31.87
C GLU A 581 33.07 -42.16 -31.53
N SER A 582 33.40 -42.64 -30.32
CA SER A 582 32.56 -43.29 -29.31
C SER A 582 33.44 -43.96 -28.20
N VAL A 583 32.78 -44.31 -27.09
CA VAL A 583 32.98 -45.40 -26.10
C VAL A 583 34.16 -45.47 -25.09
N GLU A 584 33.76 -45.53 -23.80
CA GLU A 584 34.17 -46.44 -22.68
C GLU A 584 35.64 -46.51 -22.21
N GLU A 585 36.01 -46.79 -20.94
CA GLU A 585 35.30 -47.24 -19.74
C GLU A 585 36.17 -46.92 -18.49
N ALA A 586 35.48 -46.77 -17.36
CA ALA A 586 35.83 -47.11 -15.97
C ALA A 586 37.30 -47.28 -15.51
N SER A 587 37.63 -46.64 -14.39
CA SER A 587 38.01 -47.41 -13.18
C SER A 587 37.89 -46.62 -11.87
N VAL A 588 37.19 -47.31 -10.97
CA VAL A 588 36.83 -47.10 -9.57
C VAL A 588 38.00 -47.01 -8.56
N ALA A 589 37.62 -46.49 -7.39
CA ALA A 589 38.03 -46.91 -6.02
C ALA A 589 39.19 -46.11 -5.37
N SER A 590 39.15 -45.68 -4.10
CA SER A 590 38.21 -45.82 -2.98
C SER A 590 38.87 -45.29 -1.68
N LEU A 591 38.05 -45.15 -0.61
CA LEU A 591 38.35 -45.22 0.84
C LEU A 591 38.42 -43.85 1.55
N GLU A 592 37.37 -43.48 2.31
CA GLU A 592 37.08 -43.85 3.73
C GLU A 592 37.92 -43.02 4.72
N ASN A 593 37.48 -42.51 5.87
CA ASN A 593 36.24 -42.46 6.65
C ASN A 593 36.69 -41.79 7.97
N THR A 594 35.95 -40.83 8.56
CA THR A 594 35.91 -40.64 10.03
C THR A 594 34.65 -39.86 10.46
N ASP A 595 33.81 -40.53 11.25
CA ASP A 595 32.70 -40.00 12.07
C ASP A 595 33.17 -39.08 13.21
N GLY A 596 32.27 -38.20 13.68
CA GLY A 596 32.39 -37.58 15.01
C GLY A 596 31.45 -36.41 15.34
N ALA A 597 30.15 -36.71 15.49
CA ALA A 597 29.05 -36.03 16.20
C ALA A 597 29.23 -34.63 16.86
N GLY A 598 28.20 -33.76 16.70
CA GLY A 598 27.92 -32.64 17.61
C GLY A 598 26.81 -31.67 17.15
N GLU A 599 25.56 -32.03 17.44
CA GLU A 599 24.33 -31.25 17.65
C GLU A 599 24.04 -29.86 17.02
N ALA A 600 22.79 -29.75 16.57
CA ALA A 600 21.85 -28.62 16.60
C ALA A 600 21.93 -27.51 15.54
N ALA A 601 21.03 -27.57 14.56
CA ALA A 601 20.14 -26.46 14.19
C ALA A 601 19.09 -26.95 13.17
N SER A 602 17.83 -26.63 13.46
CA SER A 602 16.67 -26.79 12.59
C SER A 602 16.75 -25.74 11.48
N LEU A 603 16.80 -26.17 10.22
CA LEU A 603 16.56 -25.33 9.04
C LEU A 603 15.56 -26.08 8.16
N ILE A 604 14.37 -25.50 8.02
CA ILE A 604 13.42 -25.87 6.99
C ILE A 604 13.87 -25.13 5.74
N ALA A 605 14.40 -25.88 4.78
CA ALA A 605 14.63 -25.41 3.42
C ALA A 605 13.44 -25.85 2.56
N ASP A 606 12.82 -24.86 1.92
CA ASP A 606 12.77 -24.73 0.47
C ASP A 606 12.26 -25.94 -0.34
N GLU A 607 11.09 -25.78 -0.98
CA GLU A 607 10.71 -26.60 -2.12
C GLU A 607 10.01 -25.73 -3.17
N LEU A 608 10.85 -25.13 -4.02
CA LEU A 608 10.48 -24.60 -5.32
C LEU A 608 10.46 -25.71 -6.38
N LEU A 609 9.39 -25.66 -7.19
CA LEU A 609 9.21 -26.15 -8.56
C LEU A 609 8.90 -27.64 -8.79
N ASN A 610 7.71 -27.91 -9.34
CA ASN A 610 7.68 -28.50 -10.69
C ASN A 610 6.36 -28.24 -11.46
N SER A 611 6.52 -27.95 -12.74
CA SER A 611 5.50 -27.68 -13.76
C SER A 611 4.98 -28.96 -14.45
N SER A 612 3.72 -28.87 -14.91
CA SER A 612 3.12 -29.45 -16.12
C SER A 612 3.26 -30.95 -16.43
N GLU A 613 2.11 -31.63 -16.62
CA GLU A 613 1.89 -32.52 -17.77
C GLU A 613 0.38 -32.73 -18.05
N ASP A 614 0.06 -32.66 -19.35
CA ASP A 614 -1.21 -32.95 -20.04
C ASP A 614 -1.73 -34.38 -19.80
N GLU A 615 -3.05 -34.60 -19.91
CA GLU A 615 -3.61 -35.63 -20.83
C GLU A 615 -5.13 -35.46 -21.08
N LEU A 616 -5.44 -35.17 -22.35
CA LEU A 616 -6.45 -35.79 -23.22
C LEU A 616 -7.83 -36.22 -22.67
N PHE A 617 -8.89 -35.66 -23.27
CA PHE A 617 -10.11 -36.42 -23.62
C PHE A 617 -10.57 -36.11 -25.05
N LYS A 618 -10.64 -37.17 -25.88
CA LYS A 618 -11.29 -37.21 -27.20
C LYS A 618 -12.59 -38.00 -27.12
N ASP A 619 -13.64 -37.37 -27.63
CA ASP A 619 -14.67 -37.83 -28.58
C ASP A 619 -14.98 -39.34 -28.70
N GLU A 620 -16.28 -39.70 -28.54
CA GLU A 620 -17.09 -40.35 -29.60
C GLU A 620 -18.57 -40.56 -29.16
N GLY A 621 -19.51 -40.05 -29.96
CA GLY A 621 -20.42 -40.90 -30.76
C GLY A 621 -21.59 -41.68 -30.13
N GLU A 622 -22.79 -41.11 -30.32
CA GLU A 622 -24.01 -41.73 -30.91
C GLU A 622 -25.07 -42.56 -30.14
N GLU A 623 -26.31 -42.06 -30.36
CA GLU A 623 -27.61 -42.72 -30.60
C GLU A 623 -28.52 -43.27 -29.47
N GLY A 624 -29.73 -42.67 -29.37
CA GLY A 624 -30.97 -43.46 -29.46
C GLY A 624 -32.22 -43.03 -28.66
N GLY A 625 -33.12 -42.26 -29.29
CA GLY A 625 -34.61 -42.42 -29.23
C GLY A 625 -35.42 -41.67 -28.14
N ALA A 626 -36.11 -40.56 -28.44
CA ALA A 626 -37.54 -40.43 -28.86
C ALA A 626 -38.58 -40.63 -27.71
N GLN A 627 -39.62 -39.81 -27.44
CA GLN A 627 -40.64 -39.07 -28.22
C GLN A 627 -41.27 -37.97 -27.29
N GLN A 628 -41.61 -36.73 -27.65
CA GLN A 628 -42.58 -36.15 -28.61
C GLN A 628 -44.02 -35.88 -28.06
N ALA A 629 -44.43 -34.60 -27.97
CA ALA A 629 -45.77 -33.98 -28.24
C ALA A 629 -45.77 -32.54 -27.63
N LYS A 630 -45.86 -31.38 -28.31
CA LYS A 630 -46.63 -30.80 -29.44
C LYS A 630 -47.96 -30.08 -29.02
N VAL A 631 -47.88 -28.73 -28.90
CA VAL A 631 -48.75 -27.56 -29.34
C VAL A 631 -50.29 -27.78 -29.49
N PRO A 632 -51.24 -26.81 -29.35
CA PRO A 632 -51.13 -25.37 -29.67
C PRO A 632 -52.04 -24.32 -28.96
N ALA A 633 -51.88 -23.05 -29.39
CA ALA A 633 -52.78 -21.91 -29.19
C ALA A 633 -53.97 -21.92 -30.17
N ASP A 634 -55.12 -21.34 -29.79
CA ASP A 634 -56.16 -20.82 -30.69
C ASP A 634 -57.01 -19.72 -30.04
N GLN A 635 -57.59 -18.87 -30.89
CA GLN A 635 -58.34 -17.64 -30.64
C GLN A 635 -59.85 -17.82 -30.50
N ALA A 636 -60.49 -16.70 -30.11
CA ALA A 636 -61.83 -16.22 -30.47
C ALA A 636 -63.07 -16.83 -29.78
N GLU A 637 -63.88 -15.98 -29.14
CA GLU A 637 -65.16 -15.51 -29.70
C GLU A 637 -65.90 -14.56 -28.73
N ALA A 638 -66.43 -13.47 -29.28
CA ALA A 638 -67.49 -12.65 -28.68
C ALA A 638 -68.85 -13.36 -28.81
N PRO A 639 -69.90 -12.87 -28.13
CA PRO A 639 -70.95 -12.24 -28.93
C PRO A 639 -71.57 -10.99 -28.30
N ALA A 640 -72.10 -10.16 -29.18
CA ALA A 640 -72.81 -8.92 -28.89
C ALA A 640 -74.35 -9.11 -28.80
N HIS A 641 -74.95 -8.17 -28.07
CA HIS A 641 -76.24 -7.50 -28.31
C HIS A 641 -77.55 -8.16 -27.81
N VAL A 642 -78.36 -7.37 -27.07
CA VAL A 642 -79.75 -6.96 -27.41
C VAL A 642 -80.31 -5.93 -26.38
N THR A 643 -80.53 -4.70 -26.88
CA THR A 643 -81.60 -3.67 -26.67
C THR A 643 -82.19 -3.25 -25.28
N ASN A 644 -81.94 -1.96 -24.91
CA ASN A 644 -82.86 -0.78 -24.81
C ASN A 644 -84.10 -0.77 -23.83
N PRO A 645 -84.75 0.39 -23.52
CA PRO A 645 -84.39 1.48 -22.56
C PRO A 645 -85.60 1.94 -21.66
N HIS A 646 -85.55 3.19 -21.16
CA HIS A 646 -86.55 3.98 -20.37
C HIS A 646 -86.54 3.72 -18.85
N ASP A 647 -86.62 4.68 -17.93
CA ASP A 647 -87.22 6.03 -17.90
C ASP A 647 -86.57 6.78 -16.69
N ASP A 648 -86.16 8.04 -16.84
CA ASP A 648 -86.84 9.25 -16.33
C ASP A 648 -86.65 9.56 -14.84
N LEU A 649 -86.18 10.80 -14.59
CA LEU A 649 -86.56 11.71 -13.48
C LEU A 649 -86.11 11.29 -12.06
N ASN A 650 -85.81 12.15 -11.09
CA ASN A 650 -85.71 13.61 -10.92
C ASN A 650 -85.35 13.81 -9.43
N THR A 651 -84.69 14.92 -9.12
CA THR A 651 -84.78 15.67 -7.84
C THR A 651 -84.46 14.99 -6.50
N SER A 652 -83.40 15.51 -5.85
CA SER A 652 -83.47 16.49 -4.73
C SER A 652 -82.37 16.17 -3.72
N ASN A 653 -81.41 17.07 -3.54
CA ASN A 653 -81.40 18.06 -2.46
C ASN A 653 -81.95 17.51 -1.13
N ASN A 654 -81.06 17.28 -0.17
CA ASN A 654 -81.14 18.10 1.04
C ASN A 654 -79.78 18.24 1.73
N SER A 655 -79.41 19.51 1.89
CA SER A 655 -78.46 20.03 2.87
C SER A 655 -79.05 19.90 4.28
N ILE A 656 -78.20 19.86 5.30
CA ILE A 656 -78.29 20.52 6.63
C ILE A 656 -77.28 19.78 7.53
N ASP A 657 -76.12 20.37 7.82
CA ASP A 657 -75.85 21.24 8.98
C ASP A 657 -75.91 20.47 10.31
N GLN A 658 -74.75 20.01 10.80
CA GLN A 658 -74.08 20.50 12.02
C GLN A 658 -72.72 19.83 12.20
#